data_AF-A0A962QJP4-F1
#
_entry.id   AF-A0A962QJP4-F1
#
_cell.length_a   1.000
_cell.length_b   1.000
_cell.length_c   1.000
_cell.angle_alpha   90.00
_cell.angle_beta   90.00
_cell.angle_gamma   90.00
#
_symmetry.space_group_name_H-M   'P 1'
#
loop_
_entity.id
_entity.type
_entity.pdbx_description
1 polymer ?
#
loop_
_entity_poly.entity_id
_entity_poly.type
_entity_poly.pdbx_seq_one_letter_code
_entity_poly.pdbx_strand_id
1 'polypeptide(L)'
;MSEPYIADTKPMAVELKAGDTVWWCRCGRSKNQPFCDGSHQGTGLEPMEFTADKDGRFFFCLCKRTGSPPLCDGSHKQITQEQLDAQDGLHTVWYKVAEPDDMHDGDVRSVQAGRQSIALTRHAGRYGALDNACPHQGGPLGEGSIECDGEGDCWLRCPWHGWDFDPLTGKSPGGHDDGARTFPVELRDDGVYVAVQESSAHQATVSDLMVRTMVNWGVTHAFGMVGHSNLGLADALRREEEAGRLQYIGIRHEGAAAFAASGYAKLCGRPAACMSIAGPGATNMLTGLWDAKVDRAPILALTGQVNTQVLGPGAFQEIDLASAYAPVARFSQTVLRDSQHVELMNLALKNAIVERDVAHLIFPDEVQNLPAADGATPGGRDGRLGDRRMLPATDALAAALQRLKDAKRPVIIAGYGALGRMEFVVRLAEKLKAPVLTTFKAKGQIADDHPHAAGVLGRSGTPVASWCMNEADLLLVFGASFANHTGISPGKPIIQVDYDAMTLGKFHPVELPVLGEIGLTAEWLWRALPEDTGATDQRTELAQRWAIWRDEKARRRARDRGKGINSAVLFEALSEGAPDDAVIAVDVGNNTYSFGRYFECSGQRILMSGYLGSIGFGFPAAMGAWAATQAQADYRGRKVISVSGDGGFGQYMAEFTTAVHYGMAICHVLLNNAELGKISKEQRAGHWPVWQTRLRNPDFAAYAKSCGGLGIRVEKTEQLGDALKRALAYDGPALVDVVADVELI
;
A
#
# COMPACT_ATOMS: atom_id res chain seq x y z
N MET A 1 11.46 -14.68 44.23
CA MET A 1 12.84 -14.51 43.74
C MET A 1 12.92 -15.17 42.38
N SER A 2 13.51 -14.50 41.38
CA SER A 2 13.67 -15.11 40.06
C SER A 2 14.59 -16.33 40.16
N GLU A 3 14.21 -17.40 39.48
CA GLU A 3 15.02 -18.61 39.43
C GLU A 3 16.26 -18.36 38.55
N PRO A 4 17.46 -18.83 38.93
CA PRO A 4 18.66 -18.71 38.11
C PRO A 4 18.50 -19.32 36.72
N TYR A 5 18.96 -18.62 35.69
CA TYR A 5 19.00 -19.15 34.32
C TYR A 5 20.06 -20.25 34.19
N ILE A 6 19.70 -21.41 33.64
CA ILE A 6 20.61 -22.49 33.27
C ILE A 6 21.38 -22.02 32.04
N ALA A 7 22.66 -21.66 32.21
CA ALA A 7 23.49 -21.18 31.12
C ALA A 7 24.03 -22.31 30.23
N ASP A 8 24.34 -23.46 30.85
CA ASP A 8 24.75 -24.70 30.17
C ASP A 8 24.54 -25.87 31.15
N THR A 9 24.32 -27.07 30.64
CA THR A 9 24.33 -28.32 31.43
C THR A 9 25.74 -28.86 31.63
N LYS A 10 26.70 -28.48 30.78
CA LYS A 10 28.11 -28.85 30.94
C LYS A 10 28.80 -27.88 31.90
N PRO A 11 29.52 -28.35 32.92
CA PRO A 11 30.31 -27.46 33.77
C PRO A 11 31.50 -26.90 33.01
N MET A 12 31.91 -25.68 33.36
CA MET A 12 33.10 -25.07 32.78
C MET A 12 34.29 -25.24 33.69
N ALA A 13 35.38 -25.76 33.13
CA ALA A 13 36.61 -25.94 33.86
C ALA A 13 37.49 -24.70 33.75
N VAL A 14 37.92 -24.15 34.89
CA VAL A 14 38.76 -22.96 34.99
C VAL A 14 39.99 -23.27 35.84
N GLU A 15 41.17 -22.89 35.36
CA GLU A 15 42.42 -22.98 36.12
C GLU A 15 42.58 -21.76 37.02
N LEU A 16 42.79 -21.98 38.32
CA LEU A 16 43.01 -20.92 39.32
C LEU A 16 44.21 -21.26 40.20
N LYS A 17 44.89 -20.23 40.71
CA LYS A 17 45.95 -20.36 41.72
C LYS A 17 45.38 -20.13 43.12
N ALA A 18 46.03 -20.69 44.13
CA ALA A 18 45.69 -20.45 45.52
C ALA A 18 45.67 -18.94 45.83
N GLY A 19 44.53 -18.45 46.35
CA GLY A 19 44.30 -17.03 46.63
C GLY A 19 43.64 -16.24 45.51
N ASP A 20 43.47 -16.81 44.30
CA ASP A 20 42.71 -16.15 43.23
C ASP A 20 41.23 -16.04 43.63
N THR A 21 40.68 -14.82 43.59
CA THR A 21 39.26 -14.55 43.83
C THR A 21 38.54 -14.27 42.52
N VAL A 22 37.45 -14.99 42.28
CA VAL A 22 36.56 -14.83 41.12
C VAL A 22 35.11 -14.67 41.55
N TRP A 23 34.30 -14.04 40.69
CA TRP A 23 32.88 -13.79 40.96
C TRP A 23 32.00 -14.62 40.03
N TRP A 24 31.43 -15.69 40.57
CA TRP A 24 30.54 -16.59 39.84
C TRP A 24 29.20 -15.92 39.55
N CYS A 25 28.78 -16.01 38.28
CA CYS A 25 27.48 -15.52 37.84
C CYS A 25 26.36 -16.42 38.38
N ARG A 26 25.72 -15.98 39.47
CA ARG A 26 24.61 -16.71 40.08
C ARG A 26 23.31 -16.61 39.28
N CYS A 27 23.09 -15.53 38.53
CA CYS A 27 21.88 -15.36 37.71
C CYS A 27 21.87 -16.18 36.41
N GLY A 28 23.04 -16.64 35.94
CA GLY A 28 23.19 -17.39 34.69
C GLY A 28 23.06 -16.58 33.41
N ARG A 29 22.90 -15.25 33.49
CA ARG A 29 22.67 -14.37 32.33
C ARG A 29 23.92 -13.71 31.75
N SER A 30 25.07 -13.93 32.38
CA SER A 30 26.35 -13.35 31.92
C SER A 30 26.77 -13.96 30.59
N LYS A 31 27.23 -13.13 29.66
CA LYS A 31 27.87 -13.58 28.41
C LYS A 31 29.28 -14.13 28.68
N ASN A 32 29.87 -13.78 29.82
CA ASN A 32 31.19 -14.22 30.28
C ASN A 32 31.10 -15.38 31.28
N GLN A 33 30.18 -16.33 31.09
CA GLN A 33 30.12 -17.52 31.97
C GLN A 33 31.53 -18.12 32.16
N PRO A 34 31.84 -18.66 33.35
CA PRO A 34 30.97 -18.80 34.52
C PRO A 34 30.91 -17.52 35.37
N PHE A 35 31.60 -16.46 34.95
CA PHE A 35 31.83 -15.25 35.73
C PHE A 35 30.82 -14.15 35.46
N CYS A 36 30.63 -13.27 36.43
CA CYS A 36 29.69 -12.17 36.33
C CYS A 36 30.23 -11.01 35.46
N ASP A 37 29.38 -10.46 34.60
CA ASP A 37 29.63 -9.28 33.75
C ASP A 37 28.71 -8.09 34.08
N GLY A 38 27.94 -8.17 35.18
CA GLY A 38 26.95 -7.17 35.57
C GLY A 38 25.51 -7.47 35.16
N SER A 39 25.26 -8.52 34.36
CA SER A 39 23.92 -8.99 33.93
C SER A 39 22.94 -9.40 35.04
N HIS A 40 23.37 -9.38 36.30
CA HIS A 40 22.54 -9.71 37.46
C HIS A 40 21.65 -8.54 37.92
N GLN A 41 21.94 -7.31 37.49
CA GLN A 41 21.16 -6.13 37.84
C GLN A 41 19.68 -6.30 37.48
N GLY A 42 18.79 -6.09 38.44
CA GLY A 42 17.33 -6.28 38.28
C GLY A 42 16.83 -7.72 38.47
N THR A 43 17.70 -8.71 38.64
CA THR A 43 17.29 -10.12 38.85
C THR A 43 17.00 -10.46 40.32
N GLY A 44 17.53 -9.66 41.26
CA GLY A 44 17.51 -9.94 42.69
C GLY A 44 18.49 -11.04 43.14
N LEU A 45 19.42 -11.44 42.26
CA LEU A 45 20.49 -12.39 42.54
C LEU A 45 21.83 -11.65 42.53
N GLU A 46 22.67 -11.87 43.54
CA GLU A 46 24.02 -11.30 43.61
C GLU A 46 25.07 -12.33 43.15
N PRO A 47 26.16 -11.88 42.49
CA PRO A 47 27.30 -12.73 42.18
C PRO A 47 27.92 -13.34 43.44
N MET A 48 28.46 -14.55 43.33
CA MET A 48 29.09 -15.24 44.46
C MET A 48 30.60 -15.19 44.36
N GLU A 49 31.25 -14.71 45.40
CA GLU A 49 32.71 -14.74 45.53
C GLU A 49 33.21 -16.18 45.73
N PHE A 50 34.32 -16.52 45.08
CA PHE A 50 35.05 -17.76 45.30
C PHE A 50 36.53 -17.50 45.27
N THR A 51 37.21 -17.89 46.35
CA THR A 51 38.66 -17.85 46.47
C THR A 51 39.21 -19.27 46.40
N ALA A 52 40.09 -19.54 45.44
CA ALA A 52 40.71 -20.86 45.31
C ALA A 52 41.63 -21.14 46.51
N ASP A 53 41.48 -22.31 47.12
CA ASP A 53 42.26 -22.77 48.28
C ASP A 53 43.58 -23.46 47.90
N LYS A 54 43.72 -23.81 46.61
CA LYS A 54 44.87 -24.49 46.02
C LYS A 54 44.98 -24.17 44.54
N ASP A 55 46.16 -24.42 43.98
CA ASP A 55 46.36 -24.40 42.54
C ASP A 55 45.62 -25.57 41.88
N GLY A 56 44.90 -25.30 40.79
CA GLY A 56 44.40 -26.33 39.91
C GLY A 56 43.09 -25.98 39.20
N ARG A 57 42.50 -27.04 38.63
CA ARG A 57 41.31 -26.97 37.79
C ARG A 57 40.05 -27.10 38.61
N PHE A 58 39.21 -26.06 38.57
CA PHE A 58 37.90 -26.01 39.23
C PHE A 58 36.78 -26.08 38.20
N PHE A 59 35.77 -26.91 38.44
CA PHE A 59 34.62 -27.05 37.55
C PHE A 59 33.46 -26.20 38.06
N PHE A 60 33.26 -25.02 37.47
CA PHE A 60 32.17 -24.14 37.82
C PHE A 60 30.83 -24.63 37.27
N CYS A 61 29.79 -24.53 38.09
CA CYS A 61 28.44 -24.90 37.70
C CYS A 61 27.86 -23.85 36.73
N LEU A 62 27.47 -24.29 35.53
CA LEU A 62 26.75 -23.46 34.56
C LEU A 62 25.23 -23.62 34.65
N CYS A 63 24.75 -24.74 35.20
CA CYS A 63 23.31 -24.96 35.34
C CYS A 63 22.66 -24.22 36.52
N LYS A 64 23.48 -23.70 37.43
CA LYS A 64 23.06 -22.96 38.64
C LYS A 64 22.17 -23.76 39.59
N ARG A 65 22.09 -25.08 39.40
CA ARG A 65 21.35 -26.05 40.24
C ARG A 65 22.21 -26.81 41.24
N THR A 66 23.52 -26.53 41.27
CA THR A 66 24.44 -27.17 42.22
C THR A 66 24.02 -26.89 43.67
N GLY A 67 24.06 -27.93 44.50
CA GLY A 67 23.97 -27.82 45.96
C GLY A 67 25.27 -27.35 46.61
N SER A 68 26.38 -27.32 45.86
CA SER A 68 27.71 -26.87 46.29
C SER A 68 28.21 -25.67 45.48
N PRO A 69 27.49 -24.53 45.44
CA PRO A 69 27.90 -23.38 44.64
C PRO A 69 29.25 -22.81 45.13
N PRO A 70 30.10 -22.31 44.21
CA PRO A 70 29.85 -22.14 42.77
C PRO A 70 30.26 -23.34 41.90
N LEU A 71 30.76 -24.42 42.52
CA LEU A 71 31.31 -25.58 41.82
C LEU A 71 30.23 -26.57 41.41
N CYS A 72 30.50 -27.37 40.38
CA CYS A 72 29.60 -28.39 39.87
C CYS A 72 29.67 -29.65 40.74
N ASP A 73 28.50 -30.13 41.18
CA ASP A 73 28.33 -31.37 41.94
C ASP A 73 27.63 -32.49 41.14
N GLY A 74 27.37 -32.25 39.84
CA GLY A 74 26.65 -33.18 38.98
C GLY A 74 25.14 -32.95 38.89
N SER A 75 24.57 -31.96 39.59
CA SER A 75 23.12 -31.67 39.57
C SER A 75 22.57 -31.42 38.15
N HIS A 76 23.40 -31.01 37.19
CA HIS A 76 23.03 -30.85 35.78
C HIS A 76 22.50 -32.14 35.13
N LYS A 77 22.87 -33.33 35.63
CA LYS A 77 22.41 -34.62 35.08
C LYS A 77 20.92 -34.89 35.29
N GLN A 78 20.29 -34.16 36.21
CA GLN A 78 18.86 -34.26 36.49
C GLN A 78 18.03 -33.24 35.68
N ILE A 79 18.69 -32.39 34.88
CA ILE A 79 18.02 -31.42 34.03
C ILE A 79 17.58 -32.13 32.75
N THR A 80 16.28 -32.16 32.54
CA THR A 80 15.65 -32.72 31.34
C THR A 80 15.67 -31.70 30.19
N GLN A 81 15.56 -32.18 28.94
CA GLN A 81 15.41 -31.30 27.79
C GLN A 81 14.14 -30.45 27.90
N GLU A 82 13.04 -31.01 28.43
CA GLU A 82 11.80 -30.27 28.69
C GLU A 82 12.02 -29.08 29.65
N GLN A 83 12.91 -29.20 30.64
CA GLN A 83 13.23 -28.10 31.55
C GLN A 83 14.08 -27.01 30.90
N LEU A 84 14.94 -27.37 29.95
CA LEU A 84 15.69 -26.40 29.13
C LEU A 84 14.76 -25.70 28.15
N ASP A 85 13.94 -26.47 27.44
CA ASP A 85 12.93 -25.98 26.51
C ASP A 85 11.96 -25.03 27.22
N ALA A 86 11.43 -25.41 28.39
CA ALA A 86 10.53 -24.57 29.17
C ALA A 86 11.21 -23.28 29.68
N GLN A 87 12.50 -23.32 30.01
CA GLN A 87 13.27 -22.11 30.37
C GLN A 87 13.37 -21.14 29.18
N ASP A 88 13.48 -21.68 27.97
CA ASP A 88 13.53 -20.92 26.72
C ASP A 88 12.13 -20.60 26.16
N GLY A 89 11.07 -20.90 26.93
CA GLY A 89 9.67 -20.67 26.56
C GLY A 89 9.17 -21.57 25.42
N LEU A 90 9.90 -22.64 25.12
CA LEU A 90 9.51 -23.68 24.19
C LEU A 90 8.52 -24.63 24.86
N HIS A 91 7.47 -24.99 24.13
CA HIS A 91 6.53 -26.01 24.53
C HIS A 91 6.20 -26.90 23.32
N THR A 92 5.96 -28.17 23.61
CA THR A 92 5.62 -29.15 22.57
C THR A 92 4.17 -28.96 22.15
N VAL A 93 3.96 -28.69 20.87
CA VAL A 93 2.64 -28.60 20.26
C VAL A 93 2.50 -29.71 19.22
N TRP A 94 1.38 -30.43 19.28
CA TRP A 94 1.05 -31.51 18.35
C TRP A 94 0.10 -31.00 17.28
N TYR A 95 0.55 -30.94 16.03
CA TYR A 95 -0.27 -30.53 14.89
C TYR A 95 -0.77 -31.75 14.13
N LYS A 96 -2.07 -31.80 13.83
CA LYS A 96 -2.62 -32.75 12.88
C LYS A 96 -2.13 -32.36 11.48
N VAL A 97 -1.40 -33.25 10.81
CA VAL A 97 -0.78 -32.98 9.49
C VAL A 97 -1.30 -33.88 8.37
N ALA A 98 -2.03 -34.95 8.71
CA ALA A 98 -2.65 -35.85 7.75
C ALA A 98 -3.85 -36.57 8.38
N GLU A 99 -4.79 -37.01 7.56
CA GLU A 99 -5.79 -38.01 7.97
C GLU A 99 -5.13 -39.41 8.08
N PRO A 100 -5.74 -40.37 8.81
CA PRO A 100 -5.13 -41.70 9.02
C PRO A 100 -4.83 -42.49 7.73
N ASP A 101 -5.59 -42.26 6.66
CA ASP A 101 -5.50 -42.97 5.38
C ASP A 101 -5.04 -42.08 4.21
N ASP A 102 -4.53 -40.88 4.50
CA ASP A 102 -4.15 -39.87 3.50
C ASP A 102 -2.92 -40.23 2.64
N MET A 103 -2.14 -41.22 3.06
CA MET A 103 -0.86 -41.61 2.45
C MET A 103 -0.79 -43.12 2.30
N HIS A 104 -0.24 -43.64 1.21
CA HIS A 104 0.07 -45.05 1.02
C HIS A 104 1.51 -45.35 1.47
N ASP A 105 1.83 -46.63 1.66
CA ASP A 105 3.21 -47.01 1.98
C ASP A 105 4.13 -46.71 0.79
N GLY A 106 5.23 -46.00 1.04
CA GLY A 106 6.12 -45.43 0.03
C GLY A 106 5.89 -43.94 -0.27
N ASP A 107 4.80 -43.34 0.23
CA ASP A 107 4.51 -41.93 -0.02
C ASP A 107 5.41 -41.01 0.81
N VAL A 108 5.75 -39.88 0.21
CA VAL A 108 6.33 -38.71 0.86
C VAL A 108 5.61 -37.45 0.38
N ARG A 109 5.34 -36.53 1.30
CA ARG A 109 4.72 -35.23 0.98
C ARG A 109 5.16 -34.14 1.95
N SER A 110 5.23 -32.89 1.47
CA SER A 110 5.38 -31.73 2.34
C SER A 110 4.08 -31.42 3.09
N VAL A 111 4.16 -31.29 4.41
CA VAL A 111 3.06 -30.84 5.29
C VAL A 111 3.54 -29.71 6.20
N GLN A 112 2.60 -29.03 6.86
CA GLN A 112 2.90 -27.92 7.76
C GLN A 112 2.52 -28.29 9.20
N ALA A 113 3.48 -28.24 10.13
CA ALA A 113 3.25 -28.37 11.56
C ALA A 113 3.66 -27.06 12.25
N GLY A 114 2.69 -26.22 12.58
CA GLY A 114 2.95 -24.87 13.09
C GLY A 114 3.74 -24.03 12.08
N ARG A 115 4.93 -23.53 12.47
CA ARG A 115 5.86 -22.85 11.54
C ARG A 115 6.84 -23.79 10.82
N GLN A 116 6.86 -25.08 11.15
CA GLN A 116 7.80 -26.04 10.56
C GLN A 116 7.21 -26.65 9.28
N SER A 117 8.00 -26.63 8.21
CA SER A 117 7.73 -27.44 7.02
C SER A 117 8.31 -28.83 7.26
N ILE A 118 7.47 -29.85 7.10
CA ILE A 118 7.80 -31.24 7.43
C ILE A 118 7.71 -32.10 6.17
N ALA A 119 8.72 -32.93 5.92
CA ALA A 119 8.62 -34.06 5.01
C ALA A 119 7.97 -35.22 5.76
N LEU A 120 6.67 -35.41 5.54
CA LEU A 120 5.93 -36.54 6.11
C LEU A 120 6.10 -37.73 5.17
N THR A 121 6.55 -38.85 5.72
CA THR A 121 6.78 -40.11 5.00
C THR A 121 5.88 -41.20 5.56
N ARG A 122 5.49 -42.16 4.74
CA ARG A 122 4.87 -43.41 5.18
C ARG A 122 5.71 -44.57 4.64
N HIS A 123 6.31 -45.36 5.51
CA HIS A 123 7.17 -46.48 5.13
C HIS A 123 7.08 -47.66 6.09
N ALA A 124 6.94 -48.88 5.56
CA ALA A 124 6.75 -50.11 6.31
C ALA A 124 5.60 -50.01 7.34
N GLY A 125 4.49 -49.36 6.95
CA GLY A 125 3.30 -49.15 7.78
C GLY A 125 3.48 -48.12 8.90
N ARG A 126 4.59 -47.38 8.93
CA ARG A 126 4.90 -46.36 9.95
C ARG A 126 5.02 -44.99 9.31
N TYR A 127 4.75 -43.95 10.10
CA TYR A 127 4.96 -42.57 9.68
C TYR A 127 6.30 -42.05 10.20
N GLY A 128 7.02 -41.34 9.33
CA GLY A 128 8.18 -40.53 9.68
C GLY A 128 7.87 -39.05 9.45
N ALA A 129 8.44 -38.19 10.28
CA ALA A 129 8.38 -36.74 10.09
C ALA A 129 9.79 -36.19 10.15
N LEU A 130 10.28 -35.70 9.02
CA LEU A 130 11.62 -35.16 8.86
C LEU A 130 11.52 -33.65 8.57
N ASP A 131 12.58 -32.92 8.87
CA ASP A 131 12.72 -31.55 8.40
C ASP A 131 12.62 -31.54 6.88
N ASN A 132 11.72 -30.70 6.35
CA ASN A 132 11.53 -30.65 4.91
C ASN A 132 12.76 -30.07 4.22
N ALA A 133 13.59 -29.27 4.92
CA ALA A 133 14.84 -28.76 4.36
C ALA A 133 15.98 -29.77 4.50
N CYS A 134 16.44 -30.30 3.36
CA CYS A 134 17.60 -31.18 3.32
C CYS A 134 18.86 -30.48 3.89
N PRO A 135 19.64 -31.11 4.79
CA PRO A 135 20.79 -30.48 5.46
C PRO A 135 21.92 -30.04 4.52
N HIS A 136 22.00 -30.56 3.29
CA HIS A 136 23.06 -30.19 2.34
C HIS A 136 22.78 -28.90 1.56
N GLN A 137 21.64 -28.80 0.87
CA GLN A 137 21.29 -27.64 0.03
C GLN A 137 19.92 -27.03 0.35
N GLY A 138 19.21 -27.51 1.37
CA GLY A 138 17.88 -27.03 1.74
C GLY A 138 16.75 -27.52 0.84
N GLY A 139 16.99 -28.54 0.01
CA GLY A 139 15.97 -29.08 -0.90
C GLY A 139 14.77 -29.69 -0.15
N PRO A 140 13.54 -29.55 -0.68
CA PRO A 140 12.32 -30.01 -0.04
C PRO A 140 12.23 -31.55 -0.07
N LEU A 141 12.61 -32.22 1.01
CA LEU A 141 12.56 -33.69 1.11
C LEU A 141 11.14 -34.24 0.88
N GLY A 142 10.12 -33.47 1.21
CA GLY A 142 8.71 -33.77 0.98
C GLY A 142 8.30 -33.83 -0.50
N GLU A 143 9.12 -33.31 -1.42
CA GLU A 143 8.96 -33.45 -2.87
C GLU A 143 9.89 -34.54 -3.45
N GLY A 144 10.62 -35.24 -2.58
CA GLY A 144 11.47 -36.37 -2.95
C GLY A 144 10.68 -37.64 -3.27
N SER A 145 11.39 -38.76 -3.23
CA SER A 145 10.79 -40.09 -3.41
C SER A 145 11.44 -41.09 -2.45
N ILE A 146 10.64 -42.05 -1.98
CA ILE A 146 11.18 -43.22 -1.30
C ILE A 146 11.55 -44.26 -2.36
N GLU A 147 12.83 -44.54 -2.50
CA GLU A 147 13.38 -45.49 -3.48
C GLU A 147 13.98 -46.68 -2.76
N CYS A 148 13.55 -47.89 -3.13
CA CYS A 148 14.07 -49.13 -2.57
C CYS A 148 15.03 -49.80 -3.55
N ASP A 149 16.17 -50.27 -3.05
CA ASP A 149 17.08 -51.10 -3.84
C ASP A 149 16.62 -52.56 -3.92
N GLY A 150 17.32 -53.35 -4.75
CA GLY A 150 17.01 -54.77 -4.92
C GLY A 150 17.35 -55.66 -3.72
N GLU A 151 18.00 -55.11 -2.69
CA GLU A 151 18.38 -55.80 -1.45
C GLU A 151 17.40 -55.51 -0.30
N GLY A 152 16.48 -54.57 -0.51
CA GLY A 152 15.36 -54.25 0.40
C GLY A 152 15.59 -53.01 1.25
N ASP A 153 16.68 -52.27 1.04
CA ASP A 153 16.93 -51.00 1.72
C ASP A 153 16.22 -49.87 0.98
N CYS A 154 15.41 -49.09 1.71
CA CYS A 154 14.61 -48.00 1.16
C CYS A 154 15.06 -46.64 1.70
N TRP A 155 15.23 -45.69 0.79
CA TRP A 155 15.80 -44.37 1.08
C TRP A 155 14.88 -43.26 0.58
N LEU A 156 14.64 -42.27 1.43
CA LEU A 156 14.09 -40.98 1.02
C LEU A 156 15.17 -40.17 0.32
N ARG A 157 14.99 -39.94 -0.99
CA ARG A 157 15.94 -39.21 -1.82
C ARG A 157 15.56 -37.73 -1.95
N CYS A 158 16.51 -36.84 -1.65
CA CYS A 158 16.36 -35.41 -1.86
C CYS A 158 16.22 -35.08 -3.36
N PRO A 159 15.17 -34.32 -3.78
CA PRO A 159 14.93 -34.05 -5.19
C PRO A 159 15.95 -33.10 -5.83
N TRP A 160 16.70 -32.33 -5.03
CA TRP A 160 17.66 -31.35 -5.56
C TRP A 160 19.02 -31.94 -5.90
N HIS A 161 19.53 -32.85 -5.09
CA HIS A 161 20.90 -33.37 -5.24
C HIS A 161 21.04 -34.87 -4.98
N GLY A 162 19.92 -35.58 -4.80
CA GLY A 162 19.90 -37.04 -4.78
C GLY A 162 20.52 -37.70 -3.56
N TRP A 163 20.72 -36.97 -2.46
CA TRP A 163 21.20 -37.57 -1.21
C TRP A 163 20.10 -38.34 -0.51
N ASP A 164 20.48 -39.46 0.11
CA ASP A 164 19.57 -40.46 0.67
C ASP A 164 19.48 -40.34 2.19
N PHE A 165 18.27 -40.48 2.72
CA PHE A 165 17.96 -40.49 4.15
C PHE A 165 17.04 -41.66 4.47
N ASP A 166 17.20 -42.28 5.63
CA ASP A 166 16.22 -43.24 6.12
C ASP A 166 14.87 -42.53 6.29
N PRO A 167 13.78 -43.03 5.69
CA PRO A 167 12.50 -42.33 5.64
C PRO A 167 11.83 -42.18 7.01
N LEU A 168 12.27 -42.85 8.06
CA LEU A 168 11.65 -42.79 9.39
C LEU A 168 12.55 -42.11 10.43
N THR A 169 13.86 -42.28 10.31
CA THR A 169 14.85 -41.82 11.29
C THR A 169 15.66 -40.63 10.79
N GLY A 170 15.58 -40.30 9.49
CA GLY A 170 16.32 -39.22 8.85
C GLY A 170 17.83 -39.46 8.77
N LYS A 171 18.33 -40.62 9.18
CA LYS A 171 19.77 -40.93 9.16
C LYS A 171 20.27 -41.14 7.73
N SER A 172 21.43 -40.60 7.43
CA SER A 172 22.11 -40.86 6.17
C SER A 172 22.73 -42.28 6.14
N PRO A 173 22.86 -42.90 4.96
CA PRO A 173 23.61 -44.14 4.80
C PRO A 173 25.09 -43.96 5.19
N GLY A 174 25.78 -45.06 5.51
CA GLY A 174 27.24 -45.03 5.72
C GLY A 174 27.75 -44.38 7.02
N GLY A 175 26.87 -43.96 7.93
CA GLY A 175 27.25 -43.39 9.23
C GLY A 175 27.73 -41.94 9.17
N HIS A 176 27.32 -41.20 8.13
CA HIS A 176 27.55 -39.77 8.02
C HIS A 176 26.74 -38.98 9.08
N ASP A 177 27.29 -37.87 9.59
CA ASP A 177 26.68 -37.02 10.62
C ASP A 177 25.85 -35.88 10.01
N ASP A 178 25.19 -36.16 8.88
CA ASP A 178 24.43 -35.21 8.08
C ASP A 178 22.95 -35.65 7.92
N GLY A 179 22.45 -36.44 8.87
CA GLY A 179 21.05 -36.86 8.88
C GLY A 179 20.07 -35.69 9.02
N ALA A 180 18.90 -35.81 8.40
CA ALA A 180 17.82 -34.85 8.55
C ALA A 180 17.22 -34.93 9.98
N ARG A 181 16.91 -33.77 10.55
CA ARG A 181 16.24 -33.68 11.85
C ARG A 181 14.88 -34.36 11.76
N THR A 182 14.52 -35.13 12.78
CA THR A 182 13.20 -35.76 12.89
C THR A 182 12.33 -35.10 13.95
N PHE A 183 11.03 -35.30 13.82
CA PHE A 183 10.00 -34.83 14.72
C PHE A 183 9.20 -36.03 15.23
N PRO A 184 8.80 -36.06 16.53
CA PRO A 184 7.96 -37.13 17.03
C PRO A 184 6.63 -37.18 16.29
N VAL A 185 6.20 -38.40 15.97
CA VAL A 185 4.92 -38.67 15.31
C VAL A 185 4.02 -39.48 16.25
N GLU A 186 2.75 -39.10 16.31
CA GLU A 186 1.72 -39.82 17.06
C GLU A 186 0.52 -40.06 16.14
N LEU A 187 0.03 -41.30 16.12
CA LEU A 187 -1.23 -41.64 15.47
C LEU A 187 -2.35 -41.52 16.49
N ARG A 188 -3.35 -40.72 16.16
CA ARG A 188 -4.60 -40.59 16.92
C ARG A 188 -5.75 -41.08 16.05
N ASP A 189 -6.90 -41.38 16.67
CA ASP A 189 -8.07 -41.90 15.98
C ASP A 189 -8.52 -41.02 14.80
N ASP A 190 -8.26 -39.72 14.88
CA ASP A 190 -8.64 -38.72 13.90
C ASP A 190 -7.48 -38.24 13.02
N GLY A 191 -6.24 -38.73 13.14
CA GLY A 191 -5.16 -38.29 12.25
C GLY A 191 -3.73 -38.61 12.67
N VAL A 192 -2.80 -38.19 11.80
CA VAL A 192 -1.36 -38.22 12.06
C VAL A 192 -0.94 -36.88 12.64
N TYR A 193 -0.30 -36.92 13.80
CA TYR A 193 0.16 -35.75 14.52
C TYR A 193 1.68 -35.67 14.55
N VAL A 194 2.22 -34.47 14.34
CA VAL A 194 3.65 -34.19 14.46
C VAL A 194 3.88 -33.22 15.60
N ALA A 195 4.80 -33.56 16.51
CA ALA A 195 5.22 -32.70 17.60
C ALA A 195 6.31 -31.75 17.12
N VAL A 196 6.09 -30.45 17.34
CA VAL A 196 7.10 -29.42 17.14
C VAL A 196 7.30 -28.64 18.43
N GLN A 197 8.52 -28.19 18.67
CA GLN A 197 8.79 -27.23 19.75
C GLN A 197 8.44 -25.83 19.23
N GLU A 198 7.45 -25.20 19.84
CA GLU A 198 7.10 -23.82 19.56
C GLU A 198 7.52 -22.92 20.71
N SER A 199 8.17 -21.80 20.40
CA SER A 199 8.28 -20.70 21.36
C SER A 199 7.04 -19.85 21.22
N SER A 200 6.37 -19.57 22.34
CA SER A 200 5.33 -18.55 22.36
C SER A 200 5.88 -17.13 22.20
N ALA A 201 7.20 -16.94 22.35
CA ALA A 201 7.86 -15.64 22.22
C ALA A 201 8.38 -15.45 20.80
N HIS A 202 7.67 -14.61 20.03
CA HIS A 202 8.20 -14.11 18.76
C HIS A 202 9.43 -13.22 19.04
N GLN A 203 10.58 -13.58 18.47
CA GLN A 203 11.74 -12.69 18.46
C GLN A 203 11.48 -11.61 17.41
N ALA A 204 11.40 -10.35 17.86
CA ALA A 204 11.20 -9.23 16.96
C ALA A 204 12.32 -9.18 15.91
N THR A 205 11.93 -8.98 14.65
CA THR A 205 12.83 -8.86 13.50
C THR A 205 13.00 -7.40 13.10
N VAL A 206 13.96 -7.15 12.20
CA VAL A 206 14.09 -5.87 11.49
C VAL A 206 12.77 -5.48 10.82
N SER A 207 12.09 -6.42 10.16
CA SER A 207 10.81 -6.15 9.51
C SER A 207 9.72 -5.75 10.50
N ASP A 208 9.63 -6.41 11.67
CA ASP A 208 8.67 -6.03 12.72
C ASP A 208 8.87 -4.59 13.20
N LEU A 209 10.12 -4.19 13.45
CA LEU A 209 10.43 -2.82 13.89
C LEU A 209 10.06 -1.79 12.82
N MET A 210 10.40 -2.05 11.56
CA MET A 210 10.14 -1.14 10.45
C MET A 210 8.65 -1.04 10.15
N VAL A 211 7.94 -2.17 10.11
CA VAL A 211 6.48 -2.20 9.88
C VAL A 211 5.73 -1.57 11.05
N ARG A 212 6.13 -1.82 12.30
CA ARG A 212 5.54 -1.12 13.44
C ARG A 212 5.79 0.39 13.39
N THR A 213 6.99 0.80 12.98
CA THR A 213 7.29 2.22 12.75
C THR A 213 6.36 2.79 11.67
N MET A 214 6.16 2.07 10.56
CA MET A 214 5.25 2.46 9.49
C MET A 214 3.81 2.67 9.99
N VAL A 215 3.31 1.74 10.81
CA VAL A 215 1.99 1.85 11.45
C VAL A 215 1.92 3.03 12.42
N ASN A 216 2.95 3.25 13.24
CA ASN A 216 3.03 4.39 14.15
C ASN A 216 3.04 5.76 13.45
N TRP A 217 3.35 5.80 12.15
CA TRP A 217 3.21 6.98 11.30
C TRP A 217 1.81 7.18 10.71
N GLY A 218 0.89 6.24 10.97
CA GLY A 218 -0.51 6.30 10.55
C GLY A 218 -0.82 5.59 9.24
N VAL A 219 0.10 4.76 8.72
CA VAL A 219 -0.23 3.84 7.62
C VAL A 219 -1.14 2.75 8.16
N THR A 220 -2.34 2.65 7.59
CA THR A 220 -3.35 1.67 8.02
C THR A 220 -3.62 0.60 6.96
N HIS A 221 -3.15 0.81 5.73
CA HIS A 221 -3.43 -0.08 4.60
C HIS A 221 -2.17 -0.32 3.79
N ALA A 222 -1.97 -1.59 3.41
CA ALA A 222 -0.97 -2.03 2.47
C ALA A 222 -1.64 -2.87 1.37
N PHE A 223 -1.32 -2.60 0.11
CA PHE A 223 -1.83 -3.35 -1.05
C PHE A 223 -0.66 -4.10 -1.70
N GLY A 224 -0.78 -5.38 -2.03
CA GLY A 224 0.36 -6.03 -2.65
C GLY A 224 0.21 -7.51 -2.94
N MET A 225 1.32 -8.10 -3.37
CA MET A 225 1.46 -9.54 -3.55
C MET A 225 2.57 -10.09 -2.66
N VAL A 226 2.25 -11.16 -1.94
CA VAL A 226 3.21 -11.93 -1.14
C VAL A 226 3.90 -12.93 -2.05
N GLY A 227 5.22 -13.05 -1.91
CA GLY A 227 5.99 -14.09 -2.58
C GLY A 227 7.40 -14.18 -2.01
N HIS A 228 8.21 -15.09 -2.55
CA HIS A 228 9.48 -15.53 -1.95
C HIS A 228 10.31 -14.38 -1.36
N SER A 229 10.55 -13.33 -2.16
CA SER A 229 11.51 -12.31 -1.78
C SER A 229 10.98 -11.24 -0.81
N ASN A 230 9.76 -11.38 -0.28
CA ASN A 230 9.19 -10.43 0.68
C ASN A 230 8.50 -11.12 1.87
N LEU A 231 8.75 -12.41 2.08
CA LEU A 231 8.06 -13.21 3.10
C LEU A 231 8.25 -12.68 4.52
N GLY A 232 9.46 -12.21 4.88
CA GLY A 232 9.70 -11.66 6.22
C GLY A 232 8.99 -10.33 6.43
N LEU A 233 8.94 -9.48 5.40
CA LEU A 233 8.17 -8.25 5.43
C LEU A 233 6.65 -8.51 5.48
N ALA A 234 6.17 -9.45 4.67
CA ALA A 234 4.76 -9.84 4.63
C ALA A 234 4.30 -10.42 5.97
N ASP A 235 5.13 -11.22 6.64
CA ASP A 235 4.83 -11.76 7.96
C ASP A 235 4.77 -10.68 9.04
N ALA A 236 5.64 -9.66 8.97
CA ALA A 236 5.54 -8.48 9.85
C ALA A 236 4.23 -7.71 9.62
N LEU A 237 3.79 -7.54 8.36
CA LEU A 237 2.50 -6.92 8.04
C LEU A 237 1.32 -7.75 8.56
N ARG A 238 1.35 -9.08 8.40
CA ARG A 238 0.35 -10.01 8.93
C ARG A 238 0.18 -9.85 10.44
N ARG A 239 1.28 -9.72 11.20
CA ARG A 239 1.24 -9.51 12.67
C ARG A 239 0.61 -8.17 13.05
N GLU A 240 0.81 -7.12 12.25
CA GLU A 240 0.12 -5.84 12.48
C GLU A 240 -1.37 -5.92 12.15
N GLU A 241 -1.73 -6.71 11.14
CA GLU A 241 -3.11 -6.99 10.76
C GLU A 241 -3.86 -7.80 11.81
N GLU A 242 -3.28 -8.91 12.29
CA GLU A 242 -3.84 -9.73 13.37
C GLU A 242 -4.06 -8.93 14.66
N ALA A 243 -3.22 -7.92 14.88
CA ALA A 243 -3.34 -7.03 16.01
C ALA A 243 -4.26 -5.81 15.75
N GLY A 244 -4.96 -5.78 14.61
CA GLY A 244 -5.98 -4.80 14.26
C GLY A 244 -5.47 -3.38 13.98
N ARG A 245 -4.17 -3.21 13.66
CA ARG A 245 -3.57 -1.88 13.41
C ARG A 245 -3.37 -1.55 11.93
N LEU A 246 -3.34 -2.57 11.09
CA LEU A 246 -3.19 -2.48 9.64
C LEU A 246 -4.20 -3.41 8.97
N GLN A 247 -4.56 -3.15 7.72
CA GLN A 247 -5.23 -4.10 6.85
C GLN A 247 -4.37 -4.33 5.60
N TYR A 248 -4.13 -5.60 5.27
CA TYR A 248 -3.41 -6.00 4.07
C TYR A 248 -4.39 -6.48 2.99
N ILE A 249 -4.27 -5.92 1.79
CA ILE A 249 -5.12 -6.25 0.65
C ILE A 249 -4.26 -6.93 -0.41
N GLY A 250 -4.44 -8.25 -0.53
CA GLY A 250 -3.84 -9.08 -1.57
C GLY A 250 -4.47 -8.78 -2.94
N ILE A 251 -3.67 -8.31 -3.89
CA ILE A 251 -4.12 -7.99 -5.26
C ILE A 251 -3.76 -9.10 -6.26
N ARG A 252 -4.25 -8.98 -7.50
CA ARG A 252 -3.89 -9.88 -8.62
C ARG A 252 -2.75 -9.33 -9.47
N HIS A 253 -2.56 -8.01 -9.51
CA HIS A 253 -1.48 -7.35 -10.24
C HIS A 253 -0.88 -6.19 -9.45
N GLU A 254 0.45 -6.08 -9.38
CA GLU A 254 1.14 -5.11 -8.52
C GLU A 254 0.96 -3.66 -8.99
N GLY A 255 0.75 -3.44 -10.28
CA GLY A 255 0.29 -2.16 -10.82
C GLY A 255 -1.04 -1.68 -10.20
N ALA A 256 -1.97 -2.60 -9.90
CA ALA A 256 -3.21 -2.26 -9.21
C ALA A 256 -2.96 -1.89 -7.74
N ALA A 257 -2.01 -2.54 -7.06
CA ALA A 257 -1.60 -2.14 -5.71
C ALA A 257 -1.06 -0.71 -5.68
N ALA A 258 -0.20 -0.34 -6.63
CA ALA A 258 0.32 1.02 -6.71
C ALA A 258 -0.78 2.06 -7.00
N PHE A 259 -1.72 1.76 -7.90
CA PHE A 259 -2.88 2.63 -8.15
C PHE A 259 -3.86 2.71 -6.97
N ALA A 260 -4.07 1.62 -6.24
CA ALA A 260 -4.90 1.61 -5.03
C ALA A 260 -4.25 2.47 -3.92
N ALA A 261 -2.95 2.31 -3.67
CA ALA A 261 -2.23 3.18 -2.73
C ALA A 261 -2.30 4.66 -3.16
N SER A 262 -2.15 4.94 -4.47
CA SER A 262 -2.31 6.27 -5.03
C SER A 262 -3.74 6.82 -4.81
N GLY A 263 -4.79 6.05 -5.11
CA GLY A 263 -6.19 6.42 -4.92
C GLY A 263 -6.53 6.71 -3.45
N TYR A 264 -6.06 5.86 -2.54
CA TYR A 264 -6.16 6.05 -1.09
C TYR A 264 -5.56 7.40 -0.66
N ALA A 265 -4.31 7.65 -1.08
CA ALA A 265 -3.58 8.86 -0.71
C ALA A 265 -4.16 10.12 -1.36
N LYS A 266 -4.64 10.04 -2.61
CA LYS A 266 -5.33 11.15 -3.29
C LYS A 266 -6.63 11.54 -2.61
N LEU A 267 -7.35 10.58 -2.01
CA LEU A 267 -8.57 10.87 -1.26
C LEU A 267 -8.26 11.58 0.05
N CYS A 268 -7.44 10.97 0.91
CA CYS A 268 -7.31 11.40 2.30
C CYS A 268 -6.04 12.21 2.62
N GLY A 269 -5.08 12.30 1.70
CA GLY A 269 -3.79 12.96 1.93
C GLY A 269 -2.87 12.24 2.91
N ARG A 270 -3.20 11.00 3.30
CA ARG A 270 -2.40 10.15 4.21
C ARG A 270 -1.78 9.00 3.43
N PRO A 271 -0.57 8.54 3.80
CA PRO A 271 0.10 7.48 3.07
C PRO A 271 -0.58 6.13 3.24
N ALA A 272 -0.63 5.40 2.13
CA ALA A 272 -0.80 3.94 2.08
C ALA A 272 0.47 3.30 1.50
N ALA A 273 0.65 2.01 1.77
CA ALA A 273 1.77 1.26 1.23
C ALA A 273 1.35 0.39 0.04
N CYS A 274 2.26 0.18 -0.91
CA CYS A 274 2.17 -0.89 -1.89
C CYS A 274 3.38 -1.81 -1.77
N MET A 275 3.17 -3.12 -1.85
CA MET A 275 4.22 -4.14 -1.65
C MET A 275 4.31 -5.11 -2.82
N SER A 276 5.54 -5.50 -3.17
CA SER A 276 5.80 -6.51 -4.20
C SER A 276 7.07 -7.31 -3.91
N ILE A 277 7.21 -8.45 -4.59
CA ILE A 277 8.47 -9.20 -4.73
C ILE A 277 9.50 -8.46 -5.59
N ALA A 278 10.72 -8.99 -5.64
CA ALA A 278 11.81 -8.60 -6.52
C ALA A 278 11.47 -8.81 -8.00
N GLY A 279 12.30 -8.29 -8.89
CA GLY A 279 12.20 -8.54 -10.33
C GLY A 279 10.86 -8.09 -10.93
N PRO A 280 10.08 -9.01 -11.54
CA PRO A 280 8.90 -8.66 -12.33
C PRO A 280 7.83 -7.90 -11.53
N GLY A 281 7.54 -8.33 -10.31
CA GLY A 281 6.51 -7.66 -9.50
C GLY A 281 6.89 -6.22 -9.19
N ALA A 282 8.15 -5.97 -8.82
CA ALA A 282 8.65 -4.62 -8.61
C ALA A 282 8.53 -3.78 -9.88
N THR A 283 8.80 -4.32 -11.07
CA THR A 283 8.63 -3.56 -12.32
C THR A 283 7.17 -3.27 -12.66
N ASN A 284 6.24 -4.15 -12.29
CA ASN A 284 4.80 -3.96 -12.51
C ASN A 284 4.21 -2.77 -11.74
N MET A 285 4.81 -2.35 -10.63
CA MET A 285 4.33 -1.20 -9.84
C MET A 285 4.61 0.16 -10.49
N LEU A 286 5.62 0.26 -11.38
CA LEU A 286 6.19 1.55 -11.81
C LEU A 286 5.17 2.54 -12.37
N THR A 287 4.19 2.09 -13.17
CA THR A 287 3.18 3.00 -13.75
C THR A 287 2.29 3.62 -12.68
N GLY A 288 1.85 2.83 -11.69
CA GLY A 288 1.05 3.36 -10.57
C GLY A 288 1.86 4.27 -9.63
N LEU A 289 3.16 4.00 -9.48
CA LEU A 289 4.07 4.88 -8.74
C LEU A 289 4.30 6.21 -9.47
N TRP A 290 4.40 6.19 -10.80
CA TRP A 290 4.50 7.41 -11.60
C TRP A 290 3.23 8.26 -11.44
N ASP A 291 2.06 7.63 -11.43
CA ASP A 291 0.81 8.31 -11.17
C ASP A 291 0.83 9.01 -9.80
N ALA A 292 1.22 8.31 -8.74
CA ALA A 292 1.33 8.91 -7.42
C ALA A 292 2.34 10.07 -7.39
N LYS A 293 3.52 9.90 -7.99
CA LYS A 293 4.55 10.94 -8.09
C LYS A 293 4.02 12.21 -8.74
N VAL A 294 3.55 12.11 -9.98
CA VAL A 294 3.20 13.32 -10.76
C VAL A 294 1.92 13.97 -10.28
N ASP A 295 1.04 13.21 -9.63
CA ASP A 295 -0.13 13.76 -8.95
C ASP A 295 0.10 14.21 -7.50
N ARG A 296 1.32 13.99 -6.99
CA ARG A 296 1.78 14.35 -5.64
C ARG A 296 0.99 13.65 -4.53
N ALA A 297 0.76 12.35 -4.69
CA ALA A 297 0.18 11.50 -3.67
C ALA A 297 1.29 10.88 -2.80
N PRO A 298 1.24 11.06 -1.46
CA PRO A 298 2.22 10.46 -0.56
C PRO A 298 1.98 8.95 -0.45
N ILE A 299 2.89 8.13 -0.95
CA ILE A 299 2.79 6.66 -0.80
C ILE A 299 4.15 6.03 -0.47
N LEU A 300 4.12 4.83 0.08
CA LEU A 300 5.31 4.02 0.37
C LEU A 300 5.33 2.77 -0.52
N ALA A 301 6.35 2.62 -1.34
CA ALA A 301 6.63 1.40 -2.09
C ALA A 301 7.60 0.51 -1.31
N LEU A 302 7.25 -0.76 -1.16
CA LEU A 302 8.05 -1.76 -0.46
C LEU A 302 8.34 -2.90 -1.43
N THR A 303 9.61 -3.13 -1.75
CA THR A 303 10.00 -4.21 -2.67
C THR A 303 10.87 -5.22 -1.96
N GLY A 304 10.66 -6.50 -2.27
CA GLY A 304 11.63 -7.54 -1.98
C GLY A 304 12.86 -7.43 -2.87
N GLN A 305 13.96 -8.09 -2.48
CA GLN A 305 15.17 -8.21 -3.27
C GLN A 305 15.89 -9.51 -2.94
N VAL A 306 16.62 -10.06 -3.91
CA VAL A 306 17.50 -11.22 -3.65
C VAL A 306 18.50 -10.92 -2.53
N ASN A 307 19.04 -11.98 -1.92
CA ASN A 307 20.08 -11.85 -0.89
C ASN A 307 21.22 -10.90 -1.33
N THR A 308 21.72 -10.05 -0.44
CA THR A 308 22.77 -9.09 -0.80
C THR A 308 24.04 -9.75 -1.33
N GLN A 309 24.34 -10.98 -0.88
CA GLN A 309 25.51 -11.75 -1.29
C GLN A 309 25.51 -12.17 -2.78
N VAL A 310 24.35 -12.17 -3.45
CA VAL A 310 24.20 -12.57 -4.86
C VAL A 310 23.87 -11.40 -5.78
N LEU A 311 23.99 -10.16 -5.31
CA LEU A 311 23.84 -8.97 -6.15
C LEU A 311 25.08 -8.77 -7.04
N GLY A 312 24.87 -8.59 -8.35
CA GLY A 312 25.89 -8.35 -9.37
C GLY A 312 26.07 -9.49 -10.38
N PRO A 313 26.15 -10.77 -9.96
CA PRO A 313 26.28 -11.91 -10.87
C PRO A 313 25.08 -12.20 -11.78
N GLY A 314 23.91 -11.57 -11.56
CA GLY A 314 22.70 -11.81 -12.35
C GLY A 314 21.88 -12.97 -11.80
N ALA A 315 21.61 -12.97 -10.49
CA ALA A 315 20.74 -13.95 -9.85
C ALA A 315 19.32 -13.93 -10.45
N PHE A 316 18.59 -15.03 -10.32
CA PHE A 316 17.21 -15.10 -10.78
C PHE A 316 16.35 -14.00 -10.12
N GLN A 317 15.62 -13.23 -10.92
CA GLN A 317 14.83 -12.05 -10.51
C GLN A 317 15.63 -10.85 -9.97
N GLU A 318 16.96 -10.85 -10.07
CA GLU A 318 17.78 -9.70 -9.71
C GLU A 318 17.54 -8.51 -10.68
N ILE A 319 17.23 -7.35 -10.13
CA ILE A 319 17.18 -6.06 -10.82
C ILE A 319 17.82 -5.01 -9.91
N ASP A 320 18.55 -4.04 -10.48
CA ASP A 320 18.95 -2.82 -9.78
C ASP A 320 17.72 -1.94 -9.50
N LEU A 321 16.99 -2.30 -8.43
CA LEU A 321 15.77 -1.61 -8.02
C LEU A 321 16.03 -0.18 -7.56
N ALA A 322 17.22 0.12 -7.02
CA ALA A 322 17.56 1.47 -6.61
C ALA A 322 17.61 2.40 -7.83
N SER A 323 18.30 2.00 -8.90
CA SER A 323 18.33 2.75 -10.15
C SER A 323 16.98 2.77 -10.87
N ALA A 324 16.27 1.63 -10.90
CA ALA A 324 14.96 1.55 -11.56
C ALA A 324 13.91 2.47 -10.92
N TYR A 325 13.96 2.64 -9.59
CA TYR A 325 13.01 3.46 -8.85
C TYR A 325 13.46 4.91 -8.64
N ALA A 326 14.74 5.24 -8.85
CA ALA A 326 15.26 6.59 -8.65
C ALA A 326 14.46 7.70 -9.40
N PRO A 327 13.96 7.49 -10.64
CA PRO A 327 13.13 8.49 -11.31
C PRO A 327 11.76 8.67 -10.67
N VAL A 328 11.19 7.60 -10.08
CA VAL A 328 9.82 7.60 -9.60
C VAL A 328 9.71 7.94 -8.11
N ALA A 329 10.71 7.59 -7.29
CA ALA A 329 10.71 7.83 -5.85
C ALA A 329 11.64 8.97 -5.45
N ARG A 330 11.15 9.91 -4.63
CA ARG A 330 11.96 11.00 -4.07
C ARG A 330 12.97 10.51 -3.04
N PHE A 331 12.63 9.44 -2.35
CA PHE A 331 13.47 8.76 -1.39
C PHE A 331 13.47 7.27 -1.74
N SER A 332 14.62 6.69 -2.06
CA SER A 332 14.75 5.27 -2.38
C SER A 332 16.01 4.72 -1.74
N GLN A 333 15.89 3.71 -0.87
CA GLN A 333 17.02 3.14 -0.14
C GLN A 333 16.89 1.64 0.03
N THR A 334 18.02 0.94 -0.04
CA THR A 334 18.11 -0.48 0.32
C THR A 334 18.27 -0.64 1.81
N VAL A 335 17.47 -1.53 2.40
CA VAL A 335 17.57 -1.91 3.80
C VAL A 335 18.72 -2.91 3.94
N LEU A 336 19.87 -2.43 4.39
CA LEU A 336 21.06 -3.26 4.61
C LEU A 336 21.06 -3.85 6.03
N ARG A 337 21.85 -4.92 6.24
CA ARG A 337 22.04 -5.60 7.53
C ARG A 337 22.20 -4.63 8.72
N ASP A 338 23.11 -3.67 8.61
CA ASP A 338 23.45 -2.74 9.69
C ASP A 338 22.83 -1.33 9.52
N SER A 339 21.75 -1.22 8.73
CA SER A 339 21.04 0.05 8.57
C SER A 339 20.47 0.56 9.90
N GLN A 340 20.27 1.87 10.03
CA GLN A 340 19.41 2.41 11.10
C GLN A 340 17.94 2.19 10.72
N HIS A 341 17.46 0.94 10.83
CA HIS A 341 16.20 0.47 10.25
C HIS A 341 14.99 1.35 10.60
N VAL A 342 14.85 1.72 11.87
CA VAL A 342 13.77 2.60 12.35
C VAL A 342 13.88 3.99 11.75
N GLU A 343 15.07 4.59 11.72
CA GLU A 343 15.26 5.92 11.15
C GLU A 343 15.05 5.92 9.63
N LEU A 344 15.42 4.83 8.96
CA LEU A 344 15.20 4.67 7.53
C LEU A 344 13.70 4.70 7.18
N MET A 345 12.87 3.99 7.94
CA MET A 345 11.41 4.06 7.78
C MET A 345 10.84 5.44 8.15
N ASN A 346 11.33 6.07 9.24
CA ASN A 346 10.93 7.43 9.61
C ASN A 346 11.20 8.42 8.46
N LEU A 347 12.38 8.34 7.83
CA LEU A 347 12.78 9.22 6.75
C LEU A 347 12.00 8.93 5.46
N ALA A 348 11.72 7.67 5.15
CA ALA A 348 10.88 7.31 4.00
C ALA A 348 9.48 7.94 4.13
N LEU A 349 8.81 7.76 5.27
CA LEU A 349 7.47 8.32 5.51
C LEU A 349 7.47 9.84 5.62
N LYS A 350 8.50 10.43 6.25
CA LYS A 350 8.69 11.87 6.29
C LYS A 350 8.83 12.45 4.88
N ASN A 351 9.64 11.84 4.02
CA ASN A 351 9.78 12.25 2.62
C ASN A 351 8.46 12.12 1.86
N ALA A 352 7.80 10.97 1.95
CA ALA A 352 6.51 10.75 1.28
C ALA A 352 5.51 11.85 1.64
N ILE A 353 5.37 12.20 2.93
CA ILE A 353 4.39 13.19 3.42
C ILE A 353 4.82 14.63 3.10
N VAL A 354 6.08 15.00 3.36
CA VAL A 354 6.56 16.39 3.21
C VAL A 354 6.69 16.76 1.74
N GLU A 355 7.34 15.92 0.95
CA GLU A 355 7.53 16.15 -0.48
C GLU A 355 6.25 15.86 -1.28
N ARG A 356 5.33 15.07 -0.70
CA ARG A 356 4.11 14.56 -1.33
C ARG A 356 4.48 13.77 -2.57
N ASP A 357 5.29 12.73 -2.36
CA ASP A 357 5.92 11.94 -3.42
C ASP A 357 5.95 10.46 -2.98
N VAL A 358 6.48 9.60 -3.83
CA VAL A 358 6.75 8.20 -3.53
C VAL A 358 8.04 8.10 -2.71
N ALA A 359 7.99 7.35 -1.62
CA ALA A 359 9.17 6.81 -0.96
C ALA A 359 9.27 5.30 -1.20
N HIS A 360 10.48 4.77 -1.31
CA HIS A 360 10.75 3.39 -1.66
C HIS A 360 11.79 2.78 -0.72
N LEU A 361 11.51 1.57 -0.23
CA LEU A 361 12.44 0.77 0.54
C LEU A 361 12.56 -0.63 -0.09
N ILE A 362 13.80 -1.07 -0.27
CA ILE A 362 14.15 -2.37 -0.87
C ILE A 362 14.62 -3.31 0.24
N PHE A 363 14.01 -4.48 0.35
CA PHE A 363 14.22 -5.43 1.44
C PHE A 363 14.89 -6.71 0.92
N PRO A 364 16.21 -6.87 1.06
CA PRO A 364 16.90 -8.13 0.79
C PRO A 364 16.38 -9.27 1.69
N ASP A 365 16.26 -10.47 1.12
CA ASP A 365 15.67 -11.65 1.75
C ASP A 365 16.24 -11.99 3.14
N GLU A 366 17.56 -11.97 3.28
CA GLU A 366 18.23 -12.27 4.53
C GLU A 366 18.03 -11.17 5.58
N VAL A 367 17.91 -9.92 5.15
CA VAL A 367 17.82 -8.75 6.07
C VAL A 367 16.46 -8.71 6.75
N GLN A 368 15.40 -9.10 6.04
CA GLN A 368 14.02 -9.08 6.55
C GLN A 368 13.85 -9.85 7.87
N ASN A 369 14.58 -10.94 8.01
CA ASN A 369 14.44 -11.91 9.10
C ASN A 369 15.52 -11.76 10.18
N LEU A 370 16.42 -10.79 10.06
CA LEU A 370 17.43 -10.54 11.09
C LEU A 370 16.74 -10.16 12.40
N PRO A 371 17.23 -10.66 13.56
CA PRO A 371 16.78 -10.20 14.86
C PRO A 371 16.93 -8.69 14.98
N ALA A 372 15.91 -8.05 15.55
CA ALA A 372 15.99 -6.67 15.99
C ALA A 372 17.13 -6.51 17.01
N ALA A 373 17.83 -5.38 16.96
CA ALA A 373 18.87 -5.09 17.96
C ALA A 373 18.27 -5.00 19.37
N ASP A 374 19.02 -5.48 20.37
CA ASP A 374 18.61 -5.46 21.77
C ASP A 374 18.20 -4.04 22.21
N GLY A 375 16.98 -3.89 22.73
CA GLY A 375 16.44 -2.61 23.19
C GLY A 375 16.00 -1.65 22.08
N ALA A 376 16.06 -2.04 20.80
CA ALA A 376 15.52 -1.22 19.72
C ALA A 376 14.01 -1.08 19.83
N THR A 377 13.51 0.15 19.68
CA THR A 377 12.09 0.48 19.75
C THR A 377 11.59 1.03 18.42
N PRO A 378 10.35 0.70 18.02
CA PRO A 378 9.73 1.30 16.84
C PRO A 378 9.65 2.83 16.96
N GLY A 379 9.86 3.51 15.83
CA GLY A 379 9.74 4.96 15.74
C GLY A 379 8.29 5.43 15.64
N GLY A 380 8.10 6.73 15.46
CA GLY A 380 6.78 7.34 15.30
C GLY A 380 6.86 8.76 14.75
N ARG A 381 5.70 9.31 14.41
CA ARG A 381 5.56 10.63 13.76
C ARG A 381 5.82 11.82 14.69
N ASP A 382 5.60 11.65 15.98
CA ASP A 382 5.58 12.76 16.95
C ASP A 382 6.93 13.50 17.01
N GLY A 383 6.88 14.83 16.99
CA GLY A 383 8.07 15.69 16.95
C GLY A 383 8.83 15.73 15.62
N ARG A 384 8.38 14.99 14.57
CA ARG A 384 9.12 14.90 13.29
C ARG A 384 8.56 15.75 12.15
N LEU A 385 7.35 16.30 12.31
CA LEU A 385 6.67 17.15 11.33
C LEU A 385 6.26 18.49 11.96
N GLY A 386 6.54 19.59 11.25
CA GLY A 386 6.05 20.93 11.60
C GLY A 386 4.80 21.32 10.82
N ASP A 387 4.10 22.36 11.28
CA ASP A 387 3.03 22.97 10.51
C ASP A 387 3.59 23.62 9.24
N ARG A 388 2.91 23.40 8.11
CA ARG A 388 3.31 23.92 6.79
C ARG A 388 2.53 25.17 6.40
N ARG A 389 1.57 25.59 7.22
CA ARG A 389 0.78 26.80 6.97
C ARG A 389 1.67 28.03 7.10
N MET A 390 1.80 28.79 6.00
CA MET A 390 2.57 30.02 5.93
C MET A 390 1.76 31.12 5.24
N LEU A 391 1.76 32.32 5.82
CA LEU A 391 1.22 33.51 5.15
C LEU A 391 2.25 34.06 4.15
N PRO A 392 1.80 34.68 3.04
CA PRO A 392 2.71 35.37 2.13
C PRO A 392 3.36 36.59 2.78
N ALA A 393 4.41 37.09 2.14
CA ALA A 393 5.05 38.34 2.52
C ALA A 393 4.04 39.51 2.46
N THR A 394 4.21 40.48 3.37
CA THR A 394 3.25 41.58 3.57
C THR A 394 3.12 42.48 2.34
N ASP A 395 4.21 42.69 1.60
CA ASP A 395 4.25 43.42 0.34
C ASP A 395 3.50 42.69 -0.78
N ALA A 396 3.65 41.37 -0.89
CA ALA A 396 2.90 40.55 -1.83
C ALA A 396 1.39 40.57 -1.53
N LEU A 397 1.01 40.50 -0.25
CA LEU A 397 -0.39 40.62 0.18
C LEU A 397 -0.96 42.01 -0.12
N ALA A 398 -0.20 43.08 0.14
CA ALA A 398 -0.62 44.45 -0.17
C ALA A 398 -0.79 44.66 -1.68
N ALA A 399 0.13 44.14 -2.50
CA ALA A 399 0.04 44.21 -3.96
C ALA A 399 -1.17 43.42 -4.50
N ALA A 400 -1.43 42.23 -3.96
CA ALA A 400 -2.59 41.42 -4.33
C ALA A 400 -3.90 42.14 -3.99
N LEU A 401 -3.98 42.70 -2.79
CA LEU A 401 -5.13 43.47 -2.32
C LEU A 401 -5.40 44.69 -3.21
N GLN A 402 -4.36 45.44 -3.58
CA GLN A 402 -4.50 46.62 -4.44
C GLN A 402 -5.04 46.23 -5.81
N ARG A 403 -4.48 45.21 -6.45
CA ARG A 403 -4.96 44.72 -7.75
C ARG A 403 -6.40 44.23 -7.72
N LEU A 404 -6.82 43.60 -6.62
CA LEU A 404 -8.21 43.17 -6.44
C LEU A 404 -9.17 44.36 -6.26
N LYS A 405 -8.75 45.45 -5.62
CA LYS A 405 -9.54 46.69 -5.53
C LYS A 405 -9.70 47.40 -6.87
N ASP A 406 -8.68 47.30 -7.72
CA ASP A 406 -8.67 47.95 -9.05
C ASP A 406 -9.47 47.14 -10.09
N ALA A 407 -9.63 45.83 -9.88
CA ALA A 407 -10.37 44.94 -10.78
C ALA A 407 -11.88 45.21 -10.78
N LYS A 408 -12.49 45.16 -11.96
CA LYS A 408 -13.94 45.31 -12.17
C LYS A 408 -14.63 43.99 -12.47
N ARG A 409 -13.93 43.01 -13.04
CA ARG A 409 -14.46 41.69 -13.38
C ARG A 409 -13.47 40.58 -13.00
N PRO A 410 -13.12 40.45 -11.70
CA PRO A 410 -12.23 39.40 -11.25
C PRO A 410 -12.88 38.02 -11.43
N VAL A 411 -12.04 37.02 -11.70
CA VAL A 411 -12.42 35.60 -11.77
C VAL A 411 -11.45 34.77 -10.94
N ILE A 412 -11.99 33.83 -10.16
CA ILE A 412 -11.20 32.89 -9.36
C ILE A 412 -11.03 31.57 -10.12
N ILE A 413 -9.80 31.06 -10.19
CA ILE A 413 -9.50 29.71 -10.70
C ILE A 413 -8.93 28.86 -9.57
N ALA A 414 -9.69 27.86 -9.14
CA ALA A 414 -9.28 26.91 -8.11
C ALA A 414 -8.65 25.66 -8.74
N GLY A 415 -7.38 25.41 -8.42
CA GLY A 415 -6.67 24.18 -8.74
C GLY A 415 -6.77 23.12 -7.65
N TYR A 416 -6.07 22.00 -7.85
CA TYR A 416 -6.07 20.91 -6.87
C TYR A 416 -5.36 21.29 -5.57
N GLY A 417 -4.45 22.26 -5.62
CA GLY A 417 -3.79 22.76 -4.41
C GLY A 417 -4.76 23.39 -3.41
N ALA A 418 -5.94 23.84 -3.85
CA ALA A 418 -6.99 24.38 -2.98
C ALA A 418 -7.82 23.30 -2.25
N LEU A 419 -7.49 22.02 -2.45
CA LEU A 419 -8.21 20.91 -1.82
C LEU A 419 -8.23 21.04 -0.30
N GLY A 420 -9.43 21.04 0.27
CA GLY A 420 -9.64 21.21 1.71
C GLY A 420 -9.43 22.64 2.21
N ARG A 421 -9.30 23.62 1.30
CA ARG A 421 -9.05 25.04 1.57
C ARG A 421 -10.07 25.98 0.91
N MET A 422 -11.20 25.44 0.45
CA MET A 422 -12.18 26.18 -0.34
C MET A 422 -13.05 27.15 0.45
N GLU A 423 -13.19 26.99 1.77
CA GLU A 423 -14.10 27.83 2.57
C GLU A 423 -13.89 29.33 2.33
N PHE A 424 -12.67 29.82 2.54
CA PHE A 424 -12.36 31.23 2.33
C PHE A 424 -12.20 31.60 0.85
N VAL A 425 -11.92 30.65 -0.04
CA VAL A 425 -11.94 30.88 -1.50
C VAL A 425 -13.36 31.21 -1.96
N VAL A 426 -14.37 30.47 -1.47
CA VAL A 426 -15.79 30.71 -1.78
C VAL A 426 -16.26 32.03 -1.16
N ARG A 427 -15.96 32.29 0.13
CA ARG A 427 -16.31 33.57 0.77
C ARG A 427 -15.68 34.78 0.06
N LEU A 428 -14.45 34.62 -0.42
CA LEU A 428 -13.78 35.65 -1.22
C LEU A 428 -14.51 35.86 -2.56
N ALA A 429 -14.95 34.78 -3.22
CA ALA A 429 -15.73 34.86 -4.45
C ALA A 429 -17.06 35.60 -4.25
N GLU A 430 -17.77 35.31 -3.16
CA GLU A 430 -19.02 35.98 -2.78
C GLU A 430 -18.80 37.48 -2.56
N LYS A 431 -17.75 37.85 -1.83
CA LYS A 431 -17.38 39.26 -1.56
C LYS A 431 -16.98 40.02 -2.83
N LEU A 432 -16.27 39.36 -3.74
CA LEU A 432 -15.90 39.90 -5.05
C LEU A 432 -17.02 39.81 -6.09
N LYS A 433 -18.12 39.12 -5.75
CA LYS A 433 -19.21 38.76 -6.67
C LYS A 433 -18.69 38.08 -7.95
N ALA A 434 -17.63 37.29 -7.80
CA ALA A 434 -16.82 36.73 -8.88
C ALA A 434 -17.17 35.26 -9.17
N PRO A 435 -17.07 34.81 -10.43
CA PRO A 435 -17.13 33.39 -10.77
C PRO A 435 -15.92 32.61 -10.21
N VAL A 436 -16.15 31.34 -9.86
CA VAL A 436 -15.16 30.34 -9.47
C VAL A 436 -15.14 29.23 -10.50
N LEU A 437 -14.01 29.08 -11.18
CA LEU A 437 -13.74 28.02 -12.13
C LEU A 437 -12.83 27.00 -11.46
N THR A 438 -12.97 25.72 -11.80
CA THR A 438 -12.03 24.70 -11.32
C THR A 438 -11.13 24.22 -12.46
N THR A 439 -9.90 23.82 -12.15
CA THR A 439 -9.21 22.86 -13.03
C THR A 439 -9.98 21.54 -13.03
N PHE A 440 -9.73 20.66 -14.00
CA PHE A 440 -10.47 19.41 -14.05
C PHE A 440 -10.21 18.52 -12.81
N LYS A 441 -8.95 18.43 -12.38
CA LYS A 441 -8.57 17.71 -11.16
C LYS A 441 -9.21 18.30 -9.90
N ALA A 442 -9.58 19.58 -9.94
CA ALA A 442 -10.26 20.31 -8.88
C ALA A 442 -11.80 20.23 -8.94
N LYS A 443 -12.39 19.51 -9.90
CA LYS A 443 -13.85 19.34 -9.98
C LYS A 443 -14.40 18.77 -8.66
N GLY A 444 -15.59 19.22 -8.26
CA GLY A 444 -16.26 18.82 -7.02
C GLY A 444 -15.86 19.62 -5.78
N GLN A 445 -14.89 20.53 -5.89
CA GLN A 445 -14.50 21.44 -4.79
C GLN A 445 -15.49 22.60 -4.55
N ILE A 446 -16.33 22.88 -5.55
CA ILE A 446 -17.49 23.76 -5.45
C ILE A 446 -18.61 23.07 -6.25
N ALA A 447 -19.83 23.08 -5.71
CA ALA A 447 -20.98 22.50 -6.39
C ALA A 447 -21.33 23.32 -7.65
N ASP A 448 -21.67 22.65 -8.74
CA ASP A 448 -21.97 23.29 -10.04
C ASP A 448 -23.31 24.08 -10.00
N ASP A 449 -24.14 23.87 -8.96
CA ASP A 449 -25.35 24.65 -8.68
C ASP A 449 -25.09 25.89 -7.80
N HIS A 450 -23.88 26.05 -7.25
CA HIS A 450 -23.52 27.21 -6.45
C HIS A 450 -23.59 28.49 -7.31
N PRO A 451 -24.13 29.62 -6.80
CA PRO A 451 -24.32 30.85 -7.58
C PRO A 451 -23.06 31.46 -8.22
N HIS A 452 -21.89 31.08 -7.72
CA HIS A 452 -20.58 31.50 -8.22
C HIS A 452 -19.84 30.41 -9.00
N ALA A 453 -20.32 29.17 -9.09
CA ALA A 453 -19.60 28.11 -9.79
C ALA A 453 -19.75 28.25 -11.31
N ALA A 454 -18.63 28.23 -12.03
CA ALA A 454 -18.59 28.25 -13.49
C ALA A 454 -18.21 26.89 -14.11
N GLY A 455 -18.00 25.89 -13.27
CA GLY A 455 -17.60 24.54 -13.66
C GLY A 455 -16.12 24.44 -14.04
N VAL A 456 -15.81 23.38 -14.79
CA VAL A 456 -14.43 23.04 -15.15
C VAL A 456 -13.94 23.88 -16.32
N LEU A 457 -12.74 24.44 -16.21
CA LEU A 457 -12.04 25.13 -17.28
C LEU A 457 -11.21 24.16 -18.14
N GLY A 458 -11.21 24.37 -19.46
CA GLY A 458 -10.28 23.74 -20.39
C GLY A 458 -10.89 22.67 -21.30
N ARG A 459 -10.03 21.83 -21.89
CA ARG A 459 -10.41 20.86 -22.95
C ARG A 459 -11.48 19.85 -22.51
N SER A 460 -11.48 19.51 -21.22
CA SER A 460 -12.44 18.58 -20.59
C SER A 460 -13.57 19.31 -19.85
N GLY A 461 -13.63 20.63 -19.99
CA GLY A 461 -14.50 21.49 -19.21
C GLY A 461 -15.76 21.97 -19.93
N THR A 462 -16.36 23.02 -19.37
CA THR A 462 -17.61 23.62 -19.83
C THR A 462 -17.34 24.92 -20.61
N PRO A 463 -18.20 25.27 -21.58
CA PRO A 463 -18.15 26.58 -22.23
C PRO A 463 -18.53 27.73 -21.29
N VAL A 464 -19.09 27.44 -20.11
CA VAL A 464 -19.39 28.42 -19.06
C VAL A 464 -18.10 28.96 -18.46
N ALA A 465 -17.19 28.07 -18.02
CA ALA A 465 -15.89 28.43 -17.48
C ALA A 465 -15.03 29.21 -18.49
N SER A 466 -14.93 28.71 -19.72
CA SER A 466 -14.14 29.39 -20.77
C SER A 466 -14.64 30.81 -21.06
N TRP A 467 -15.96 31.00 -21.07
CA TRP A 467 -16.55 32.32 -21.28
C TRP A 467 -16.23 33.26 -20.11
N CYS A 468 -16.37 32.80 -18.86
CA CYS A 468 -16.06 33.63 -17.68
C CYS A 468 -14.59 34.08 -17.68
N MET A 469 -13.65 33.17 -18.00
CA MET A 469 -12.23 33.53 -18.09
C MET A 469 -11.96 34.58 -19.18
N ASN A 470 -12.64 34.50 -20.32
CA ASN A 470 -12.43 35.45 -21.41
C ASN A 470 -12.93 36.86 -21.08
N GLU A 471 -14.02 36.98 -20.33
CA GLU A 471 -14.59 38.26 -19.89
C GLU A 471 -13.93 38.83 -18.62
N ALA A 472 -13.00 38.10 -18.01
CA ALA A 472 -12.28 38.55 -16.83
C ALA A 472 -11.29 39.68 -17.16
N ASP A 473 -11.11 40.62 -16.24
CA ASP A 473 -10.01 41.61 -16.30
C ASP A 473 -8.83 41.25 -15.37
N LEU A 474 -9.06 40.35 -14.41
CA LEU A 474 -8.06 39.83 -13.49
C LEU A 474 -8.36 38.36 -13.15
N LEU A 475 -7.34 37.50 -13.21
CA LEU A 475 -7.42 36.10 -12.77
C LEU A 475 -6.74 35.94 -11.42
N LEU A 476 -7.49 35.46 -10.42
CA LEU A 476 -6.97 35.05 -9.12
C LEU A 476 -6.89 33.52 -9.09
N VAL A 477 -5.69 32.98 -9.19
CA VAL A 477 -5.45 31.54 -9.38
C VAL A 477 -4.89 30.93 -8.10
N PHE A 478 -5.62 29.99 -7.50
CA PHE A 478 -5.21 29.29 -6.27
C PHE A 478 -4.78 27.85 -6.57
N GLY A 479 -3.52 27.50 -6.30
CA GLY A 479 -3.06 26.11 -6.30
C GLY A 479 -3.22 25.38 -7.62
N ALA A 480 -3.12 26.09 -8.73
CA ALA A 480 -3.24 25.54 -10.08
C ALA A 480 -1.88 25.51 -10.75
N SER A 481 -1.69 24.50 -11.59
CA SER A 481 -0.42 24.21 -12.21
C SER A 481 -0.25 24.74 -13.62
N PHE A 482 -1.29 25.37 -14.19
CA PHE A 482 -1.24 25.95 -15.53
C PHE A 482 -0.97 24.90 -16.65
N ALA A 483 -1.42 23.65 -16.45
CA ALA A 483 -1.40 22.65 -17.51
C ALA A 483 -2.13 23.15 -18.77
N ASN A 484 -1.56 22.90 -19.95
CA ASN A 484 -2.15 23.27 -21.25
C ASN A 484 -3.58 22.73 -21.46
N HIS A 485 -3.94 21.65 -20.76
CA HIS A 485 -5.29 21.09 -20.78
C HIS A 485 -6.33 21.96 -20.07
N THR A 486 -5.92 22.68 -19.01
CA THR A 486 -6.76 23.68 -18.35
C THR A 486 -6.90 24.91 -19.22
N GLY A 487 -5.80 25.36 -19.86
CA GLY A 487 -5.85 26.51 -20.78
C GLY A 487 -6.13 27.84 -20.07
N ILE A 488 -5.49 28.08 -18.91
CA ILE A 488 -5.51 29.40 -18.26
C ILE A 488 -4.81 30.39 -19.20
N SER A 489 -5.50 31.47 -19.59
CA SER A 489 -4.98 32.43 -20.56
C SER A 489 -3.82 33.25 -19.99
N PRO A 490 -2.63 33.26 -20.63
CA PRO A 490 -1.53 34.15 -20.22
C PRO A 490 -1.77 35.62 -20.63
N GLY A 491 -2.79 35.89 -21.45
CA GLY A 491 -3.12 37.25 -21.92
C GLY A 491 -3.94 38.08 -20.93
N LYS A 492 -4.16 37.59 -19.71
CA LYS A 492 -4.87 38.29 -18.63
C LYS A 492 -3.90 38.55 -17.48
N PRO A 493 -4.03 39.66 -16.74
CA PRO A 493 -3.33 39.84 -15.47
C PRO A 493 -3.65 38.69 -14.51
N ILE A 494 -2.62 38.10 -13.89
CA ILE A 494 -2.75 36.92 -13.02
C ILE A 494 -2.11 37.18 -11.67
N ILE A 495 -2.89 37.02 -10.60
CA ILE A 495 -2.38 36.78 -9.26
C ILE A 495 -2.35 35.26 -9.07
N GLN A 496 -1.17 34.68 -8.90
CA GLN A 496 -1.01 33.24 -8.68
C GLN A 496 -0.61 32.99 -7.22
N VAL A 497 -1.42 32.24 -6.49
CA VAL A 497 -1.17 31.83 -5.11
C VAL A 497 -0.84 30.35 -5.09
N ASP A 498 0.36 30.01 -4.62
CA ASP A 498 0.79 28.62 -4.39
C ASP A 498 1.80 28.59 -3.24
N TYR A 499 1.90 27.46 -2.53
CA TYR A 499 2.91 27.27 -1.49
C TYR A 499 4.14 26.53 -2.02
N ASP A 500 4.09 26.02 -3.26
CA ASP A 500 5.25 25.50 -3.96
C ASP A 500 5.87 26.58 -4.86
N ALA A 501 7.04 27.06 -4.46
CA ALA A 501 7.77 28.09 -5.19
C ALA A 501 8.07 27.71 -6.65
N MET A 502 8.25 26.42 -6.96
CA MET A 502 8.49 25.96 -8.34
C MET A 502 7.25 25.97 -9.23
N THR A 503 6.07 26.18 -8.65
CA THR A 503 4.80 26.28 -9.41
C THR A 503 4.52 27.71 -9.85
N LEU A 504 5.02 28.71 -9.12
CA LEU A 504 4.83 30.13 -9.42
C LEU A 504 5.51 30.50 -10.75
N GLY A 505 4.75 31.00 -11.72
CA GLY A 505 5.27 31.41 -13.02
C GLY A 505 5.91 30.28 -13.86
N LYS A 506 5.60 29.01 -13.56
CA LYS A 506 6.32 27.84 -14.11
C LYS A 506 6.37 27.78 -15.64
N PHE A 507 5.25 28.08 -16.32
CA PHE A 507 5.16 27.98 -17.78
C PHE A 507 5.27 29.33 -18.49
N HIS A 508 4.86 30.39 -17.82
CA HIS A 508 4.91 31.77 -18.30
C HIS A 508 4.92 32.70 -17.09
N PRO A 509 5.48 33.92 -17.22
CA PRO A 509 5.40 34.90 -16.15
C PRO A 509 3.94 35.17 -15.78
N VAL A 510 3.74 35.49 -14.50
CA VAL A 510 2.47 35.98 -13.95
C VAL A 510 2.68 37.37 -13.40
N GLU A 511 1.61 38.16 -13.36
CA GLU A 511 1.66 39.55 -12.94
C GLU A 511 2.03 39.69 -11.45
N LEU A 512 1.55 38.78 -10.60
CA LEU A 512 1.90 38.73 -9.19
C LEU A 512 1.99 37.27 -8.70
N PRO A 513 3.20 36.72 -8.51
CA PRO A 513 3.39 35.46 -7.81
C PRO A 513 3.31 35.67 -6.30
N VAL A 514 2.49 34.86 -5.62
CA VAL A 514 2.25 34.93 -4.17
C VAL A 514 2.57 33.57 -3.56
N LEU A 515 3.72 33.49 -2.87
CA LEU A 515 4.13 32.29 -2.16
C LEU A 515 3.43 32.21 -0.79
N GLY A 516 2.51 31.27 -0.63
CA GLY A 516 1.82 31.06 0.64
C GLY A 516 0.76 29.99 0.62
N GLU A 517 0.26 29.64 1.81
CA GLU A 517 -0.83 28.69 1.95
C GLU A 517 -2.14 29.29 1.43
N ILE A 518 -2.88 28.51 0.64
CA ILE A 518 -4.03 28.98 -0.15
C ILE A 518 -5.17 29.47 0.74
N GLY A 519 -5.57 28.69 1.74
CA GLY A 519 -6.67 29.03 2.64
C GLY A 519 -6.36 30.28 3.46
N LEU A 520 -5.15 30.35 4.03
CA LEU A 520 -4.70 31.53 4.79
C LEU A 520 -4.62 32.79 3.92
N THR A 521 -4.14 32.66 2.68
CA THR A 521 -4.07 33.80 1.75
C THR A 521 -5.47 34.27 1.37
N ALA A 522 -6.38 33.35 1.04
CA ALA A 522 -7.77 33.69 0.72
C ALA A 522 -8.49 34.33 1.91
N GLU A 523 -8.29 33.81 3.12
CA GLU A 523 -8.84 34.37 4.35
C GLU A 523 -8.34 35.80 4.60
N TRP A 524 -7.03 36.02 4.46
CA TRP A 524 -6.44 37.34 4.65
C TRP A 524 -7.02 38.36 3.66
N LEU A 525 -7.09 38.00 2.37
CA LEU A 525 -7.66 38.86 1.33
C LEU A 525 -9.14 39.17 1.59
N TRP A 526 -9.93 38.15 1.97
CA TRP A 526 -11.35 38.32 2.30
C TRP A 526 -11.57 39.29 3.47
N ARG A 527 -10.74 39.22 4.51
CA ARG A 527 -10.80 40.13 5.67
C ARG A 527 -10.35 41.56 5.31
N ALA A 528 -9.35 41.69 4.45
CA ALA A 528 -8.74 42.99 4.11
C ALA A 528 -9.52 43.78 3.06
N LEU A 529 -10.34 43.11 2.23
CA LEU A 529 -11.23 43.76 1.28
C LEU A 529 -12.43 44.42 1.98
N PRO A 530 -12.85 45.63 1.54
CA PRO A 530 -14.10 46.24 2.00
C PRO A 530 -15.32 45.42 1.58
N GLU A 531 -16.46 45.63 2.22
CA GLU A 531 -17.72 44.96 1.86
C GLU A 531 -18.19 45.33 0.44
N ASP A 532 -18.11 46.60 0.07
CA ASP A 532 -18.25 47.02 -1.33
C ASP A 532 -16.88 47.07 -2.00
N THR A 533 -16.59 46.05 -2.80
CA THR A 533 -15.35 45.92 -3.56
C THR A 533 -15.36 46.76 -4.85
N GLY A 534 -16.52 47.26 -5.28
CA GLY A 534 -16.67 47.94 -6.57
C GLY A 534 -16.55 47.01 -7.79
N ALA A 535 -16.50 45.69 -7.57
CA ALA A 535 -16.52 44.68 -8.63
C ALA A 535 -17.95 44.47 -9.18
N THR A 536 -18.03 44.15 -10.46
CA THR A 536 -19.28 43.86 -11.15
C THR A 536 -19.87 42.55 -10.64
N ASP A 537 -21.17 42.54 -10.31
CA ASP A 537 -21.88 41.30 -9.98
C ASP A 537 -22.08 40.45 -11.23
N GLN A 538 -21.36 39.33 -11.32
CA GLN A 538 -21.37 38.46 -12.49
C GLN A 538 -22.39 37.30 -12.39
N ARG A 539 -23.16 37.20 -11.31
CA ARG A 539 -24.04 36.05 -11.04
C ARG A 539 -25.16 35.90 -12.07
N THR A 540 -25.81 37.00 -12.46
CA THR A 540 -26.89 36.97 -13.47
C THR A 540 -26.40 36.42 -14.80
N GLU A 541 -25.23 36.87 -15.22
CA GLU A 541 -24.61 36.45 -16.48
C GLU A 541 -24.16 34.99 -16.40
N LEU A 542 -23.54 34.59 -15.31
CA LEU A 542 -23.17 33.20 -15.04
C LEU A 542 -24.39 32.26 -15.10
N ALA A 543 -25.51 32.63 -14.47
CA ALA A 543 -26.75 31.87 -14.54
C ALA A 543 -27.28 31.72 -15.97
N GLN A 544 -27.20 32.78 -16.78
CA GLN A 544 -27.56 32.73 -18.20
C GLN A 544 -26.64 31.79 -18.99
N ARG A 545 -25.33 31.79 -18.72
CA ARG A 545 -24.38 30.88 -19.36
C ARG A 545 -24.67 29.42 -19.01
N TRP A 546 -25.03 29.13 -17.76
CA TRP A 546 -25.48 27.81 -17.36
C TRP A 546 -26.77 27.37 -18.05
N ALA A 547 -27.75 28.27 -18.19
CA ALA A 547 -28.98 27.97 -18.93
C ALA A 547 -28.68 27.58 -20.38
N ILE A 548 -27.86 28.39 -21.08
CA ILE A 548 -27.41 28.09 -22.46
C ILE A 548 -26.72 26.72 -22.53
N TRP A 549 -25.87 26.41 -21.55
CA TRP A 549 -25.15 25.14 -21.54
C TRP A 549 -26.08 23.96 -21.25
N ARG A 550 -27.01 24.07 -20.30
CA ARG A 550 -27.98 23.02 -19.97
C ARG A 550 -28.94 22.75 -21.14
N ASP A 551 -29.35 23.78 -21.88
CA ASP A 551 -30.11 23.63 -23.14
C ASP A 551 -29.30 22.87 -24.20
N GLU A 552 -28.00 23.17 -24.33
CA GLU A 552 -27.12 22.42 -25.23
C GLU A 552 -26.94 20.96 -24.79
N LYS A 553 -26.81 20.69 -23.48
CA LYS A 553 -26.81 19.32 -22.96
C LYS A 553 -28.10 18.58 -23.33
N ALA A 554 -29.26 19.22 -23.17
CA ALA A 554 -30.55 18.65 -23.57
C ALA A 554 -30.60 18.29 -25.05
N ARG A 555 -30.15 19.19 -25.94
CA ARG A 555 -30.04 18.89 -27.38
C ARG A 555 -29.09 17.74 -27.69
N ARG A 556 -27.98 17.61 -26.95
CA ARG A 556 -27.01 16.52 -27.14
C ARG A 556 -27.56 15.19 -26.67
N ARG A 557 -28.29 15.15 -25.56
CA ARG A 557 -28.94 13.94 -25.04
C ARG A 557 -29.96 13.35 -26.03
N ALA A 558 -30.64 14.21 -26.79
CA ALA A 558 -31.59 13.78 -27.81
C ALA A 558 -30.95 13.14 -29.06
N ARG A 559 -29.61 13.16 -29.18
CA ARG A 559 -28.92 12.51 -30.31
C ARG A 559 -28.83 11.01 -30.05
N ASP A 560 -29.35 10.25 -31.01
CA ASP A 560 -29.28 8.80 -31.04
C ASP A 560 -28.94 8.33 -32.46
N ARG A 561 -28.06 7.33 -32.56
CA ARG A 561 -27.66 6.68 -33.81
C ARG A 561 -28.01 5.18 -33.84
N GLY A 562 -28.69 4.68 -32.80
CA GLY A 562 -29.02 3.27 -32.63
C GLY A 562 -27.81 2.36 -32.38
N LYS A 563 -26.69 2.93 -31.90
CA LYS A 563 -25.41 2.21 -31.70
C LYS A 563 -24.92 2.18 -30.24
N GLY A 564 -25.80 2.54 -29.31
CA GLY A 564 -25.49 2.60 -27.88
C GLY A 564 -25.91 3.93 -27.26
N ILE A 565 -25.76 4.00 -25.94
CA ILE A 565 -26.17 5.13 -25.12
C ILE A 565 -25.17 6.27 -25.27
N ASN A 566 -25.71 7.48 -25.37
CA ASN A 566 -24.96 8.72 -25.44
C ASN A 566 -24.36 9.07 -24.07
N SER A 567 -23.09 9.48 -24.04
CA SER A 567 -22.39 9.79 -22.77
C SER A 567 -23.08 10.91 -21.98
N ALA A 568 -23.73 11.86 -22.65
CA ALA A 568 -24.46 12.96 -22.01
C ALA A 568 -25.67 12.46 -21.21
N VAL A 569 -26.33 11.39 -21.67
CA VAL A 569 -27.44 10.74 -20.97
C VAL A 569 -26.92 10.00 -19.74
N LEU A 570 -25.80 9.28 -19.89
CA LEU A 570 -25.16 8.57 -18.79
C LEU A 570 -24.77 9.49 -17.64
N PHE A 571 -24.06 10.58 -17.95
CA PHE A 571 -23.56 11.46 -16.90
C PHE A 571 -24.64 12.34 -16.28
N GLU A 572 -25.75 12.59 -16.97
CA GLU A 572 -26.92 13.19 -16.34
C GLU A 572 -27.57 12.22 -15.34
N ALA A 573 -27.84 10.98 -15.74
CA ALA A 573 -28.40 9.99 -14.83
C ALA A 573 -27.48 9.75 -13.62
N LEU A 574 -26.15 9.83 -13.82
CA LEU A 574 -25.19 9.76 -12.73
C LEU A 574 -25.23 11.01 -11.84
N SER A 575 -25.40 12.22 -12.40
CA SER A 575 -25.60 13.45 -11.60
C SER A 575 -26.86 13.39 -10.75
N GLU A 576 -27.92 12.77 -11.23
CA GLU A 576 -29.18 12.59 -10.48
C GLU A 576 -29.10 11.48 -9.43
N GLY A 577 -28.34 10.41 -9.70
CA GLY A 577 -28.30 9.20 -8.87
C GLY A 577 -27.14 9.11 -7.87
N ALA A 578 -26.01 9.79 -8.13
CA ALA A 578 -24.84 9.71 -7.26
C ALA A 578 -25.04 10.52 -5.97
N PRO A 579 -24.73 9.96 -4.77
CA PRO A 579 -24.76 10.73 -3.54
C PRO A 579 -23.87 11.97 -3.59
N ASP A 580 -24.29 13.05 -2.94
CA ASP A 580 -23.59 14.34 -2.95
C ASP A 580 -22.18 14.26 -2.37
N ASP A 581 -21.94 13.34 -1.42
CA ASP A 581 -20.67 13.16 -0.73
C ASP A 581 -19.80 12.01 -1.28
N ALA A 582 -20.25 11.37 -2.37
CA ALA A 582 -19.60 10.20 -2.95
C ALA A 582 -18.15 10.48 -3.39
N VAL A 583 -17.34 9.42 -3.41
CA VAL A 583 -16.00 9.43 -3.99
C VAL A 583 -16.07 8.79 -5.37
N ILE A 584 -15.64 9.51 -6.40
CA ILE A 584 -15.69 9.06 -7.79
C ILE A 584 -14.27 8.96 -8.35
N ALA A 585 -13.80 7.74 -8.60
CA ALA A 585 -12.56 7.50 -9.32
C ALA A 585 -12.83 7.38 -10.82
N VAL A 586 -12.22 8.26 -11.62
CA VAL A 586 -12.45 8.34 -13.06
C VAL A 586 -11.18 7.88 -13.78
N ASP A 587 -11.32 6.84 -14.62
CA ASP A 587 -10.27 6.35 -15.51
C ASP A 587 -9.97 7.36 -16.63
N VAL A 588 -9.00 7.06 -17.49
CA VAL A 588 -8.53 7.96 -18.55
C VAL A 588 -9.02 7.51 -19.92
N GLY A 589 -9.71 8.40 -20.61
CA GLY A 589 -10.23 8.16 -21.95
C GLY A 589 -11.34 9.14 -22.31
N ASN A 590 -12.16 8.78 -23.30
CA ASN A 590 -13.30 9.59 -23.71
C ASN A 590 -14.33 9.74 -22.56
N ASN A 591 -14.47 8.70 -21.71
CA ASN A 591 -15.25 8.73 -20.48
C ASN A 591 -14.90 9.94 -19.61
N THR A 592 -13.62 10.26 -19.42
CA THR A 592 -13.16 11.38 -18.56
C THR A 592 -13.56 12.73 -19.14
N TYR A 593 -13.43 12.93 -20.46
CA TYR A 593 -13.83 14.20 -21.10
C TYR A 593 -15.33 14.44 -21.00
N SER A 594 -16.12 13.38 -21.15
CA SER A 594 -17.57 13.46 -21.07
C SER A 594 -18.04 13.61 -19.63
N PHE A 595 -17.36 12.96 -18.68
CA PHE A 595 -17.56 13.19 -17.25
C PHE A 595 -17.35 14.67 -16.91
N GLY A 596 -16.19 15.25 -17.26
CA GLY A 596 -15.90 16.66 -16.96
C GLY A 596 -16.88 17.66 -17.60
N ARG A 597 -17.51 17.28 -18.72
CA ARG A 597 -18.43 18.13 -19.49
C ARG A 597 -19.89 18.00 -19.06
N TYR A 598 -20.36 16.80 -18.74
CA TYR A 598 -21.79 16.51 -18.57
C TYR A 598 -22.19 16.23 -17.13
N PHE A 599 -21.30 15.65 -16.32
CA PHE A 599 -21.55 15.42 -14.90
C PHE A 599 -21.48 16.77 -14.15
N GLU A 600 -22.59 17.18 -13.57
CA GLU A 600 -22.66 18.32 -12.64
C GLU A 600 -22.45 17.78 -11.21
N CYS A 601 -21.47 18.36 -10.50
CA CYS A 601 -21.11 17.95 -9.13
C CYS A 601 -21.92 18.72 -8.09
N SER A 602 -22.27 18.05 -6.99
CA SER A 602 -22.93 18.63 -5.82
C SER A 602 -22.07 18.61 -4.55
N GLY A 603 -20.95 17.90 -4.57
CA GLY A 603 -20.02 17.78 -3.43
C GLY A 603 -19.03 16.60 -3.51
N GLN A 604 -19.12 15.81 -4.59
CA GLN A 604 -18.39 14.56 -4.74
C GLN A 604 -16.89 14.79 -4.82
N ARG A 605 -16.11 13.90 -4.20
CA ARG A 605 -14.65 13.89 -4.33
C ARG A 605 -14.23 13.14 -5.59
N ILE A 606 -13.60 13.86 -6.52
CA ILE A 606 -13.13 13.28 -7.77
C ILE A 606 -11.67 12.87 -7.67
N LEU A 607 -11.37 11.62 -8.02
CA LEU A 607 -10.03 11.06 -8.13
C LEU A 607 -9.75 10.73 -9.59
N MET A 608 -8.54 11.01 -10.07
CA MET A 608 -8.12 10.74 -11.45
C MET A 608 -6.61 10.54 -11.52
N SER A 609 -6.14 9.91 -12.59
CA SER A 609 -4.75 10.04 -13.04
C SER A 609 -4.61 11.35 -13.82
N GLY A 610 -4.33 12.44 -13.09
CA GLY A 610 -4.49 13.80 -13.59
C GLY A 610 -3.37 14.26 -14.52
N TYR A 611 -2.13 13.97 -14.15
CA TYR A 611 -0.96 14.36 -14.94
C TYR A 611 -0.41 13.25 -15.83
N LEU A 612 -0.27 12.03 -15.28
CA LEU A 612 0.24 10.90 -16.06
C LEU A 612 -0.74 10.53 -17.16
N GLY A 613 -2.04 10.62 -16.86
CA GLY A 613 -3.08 10.21 -17.80
C GLY A 613 -3.07 8.70 -18.02
N SER A 614 -2.83 7.91 -16.97
CA SER A 614 -2.77 6.45 -17.11
C SER A 614 -4.17 5.85 -17.27
N ILE A 615 -4.33 5.09 -18.36
CA ILE A 615 -5.42 4.14 -18.53
C ILE A 615 -5.30 3.07 -17.43
N GLY A 616 -6.43 2.56 -16.94
CA GLY A 616 -6.49 1.50 -15.93
C GLY A 616 -6.45 1.99 -14.48
N PHE A 617 -6.40 3.32 -14.25
CA PHE A 617 -6.42 3.92 -12.92
C PHE A 617 -7.75 3.69 -12.18
N GLY A 618 -8.88 3.75 -12.89
CA GLY A 618 -10.19 4.05 -12.31
C GLY A 618 -10.71 3.01 -11.32
N PHE A 619 -10.56 1.71 -11.63
CA PHE A 619 -11.05 0.65 -10.75
C PHE A 619 -10.09 0.36 -9.58
N PRO A 620 -8.77 0.18 -9.78
CA PRO A 620 -7.82 0.03 -8.68
C PRO A 620 -7.81 1.23 -7.71
N ALA A 621 -7.88 2.46 -8.22
CA ALA A 621 -7.96 3.65 -7.37
C ALA A 621 -9.26 3.70 -6.54
N ALA A 622 -10.37 3.14 -7.06
CA ALA A 622 -11.61 3.01 -6.30
C ALA A 622 -11.48 1.99 -5.16
N MET A 623 -10.72 0.91 -5.33
CA MET A 623 -10.39 -0.02 -4.24
C MET A 623 -9.63 0.69 -3.12
N GLY A 624 -8.63 1.51 -3.50
CA GLY A 624 -7.91 2.38 -2.58
C GLY A 624 -8.80 3.40 -1.87
N ALA A 625 -9.70 4.05 -2.61
CA ALA A 625 -10.67 4.99 -2.06
C ALA A 625 -11.63 4.30 -1.07
N TRP A 626 -12.13 3.12 -1.41
CA TRP A 626 -13.00 2.32 -0.54
C TRP A 626 -12.27 1.98 0.76
N ALA A 627 -11.04 1.49 0.71
CA ALA A 627 -10.22 1.26 1.89
C ALA A 627 -10.07 2.52 2.77
N ALA A 628 -9.83 3.68 2.14
CA ALA A 628 -9.79 4.95 2.86
C ALA A 628 -11.14 5.33 3.51
N THR A 629 -12.28 5.04 2.88
CA THR A 629 -13.60 5.23 3.52
C THR A 629 -13.82 4.33 4.73
N GLN A 630 -13.15 3.17 4.81
CA GLN A 630 -13.23 2.31 5.99
C GLN A 630 -12.34 2.85 7.12
N ALA A 631 -11.12 3.29 6.77
CA ALA A 631 -10.09 3.68 7.73
C ALA A 631 -10.24 5.10 8.29
N GLN A 632 -10.69 6.04 7.45
CA GLN A 632 -10.57 7.47 7.72
C GLN A 632 -11.93 8.07 8.12
N ALA A 633 -11.98 8.70 9.30
CA ALA A 633 -13.21 9.24 9.86
C ALA A 633 -13.92 10.24 8.92
N ASP A 634 -13.17 11.11 8.25
CA ASP A 634 -13.69 12.16 7.36
C ASP A 634 -14.43 11.61 6.12
N TYR A 635 -14.17 10.34 5.79
CA TYR A 635 -14.69 9.66 4.60
C TYR A 635 -15.60 8.47 4.92
N ARG A 636 -15.86 8.20 6.20
CA ARG A 636 -16.60 7.02 6.63
C ARG A 636 -18.02 6.99 6.07
N GLY A 637 -18.41 5.86 5.51
CA GLY A 637 -19.75 5.62 4.96
C GLY A 637 -20.01 6.23 3.59
N ARG A 638 -19.08 7.01 3.02
CA ARG A 638 -19.23 7.57 1.68
C ARG A 638 -19.26 6.47 0.63
N LYS A 639 -20.16 6.60 -0.34
CA LYS A 639 -20.23 5.66 -1.48
C LYS A 639 -19.04 5.86 -2.42
N VAL A 640 -18.50 4.76 -2.93
CA VAL A 640 -17.40 4.76 -3.90
C VAL A 640 -17.92 4.35 -5.26
N ILE A 641 -17.72 5.21 -6.25
CA ILE A 641 -18.08 5.00 -7.64
C ILE A 641 -16.79 4.98 -8.45
N SER A 642 -16.68 4.03 -9.38
CA SER A 642 -15.60 3.99 -10.36
C SER A 642 -16.20 4.17 -11.75
N VAL A 643 -15.61 5.04 -12.58
CA VAL A 643 -16.06 5.28 -13.96
C VAL A 643 -14.92 5.02 -14.92
N SER A 644 -15.08 4.10 -15.86
CA SER A 644 -14.05 3.78 -16.85
C SER A 644 -14.64 3.52 -18.24
N GLY A 645 -13.78 3.51 -19.26
CA GLY A 645 -14.06 2.81 -20.50
C GLY A 645 -13.67 1.34 -20.41
N ASP A 646 -14.23 0.52 -21.28
CA ASP A 646 -13.88 -0.90 -21.48
C ASP A 646 -12.38 -1.18 -21.61
N GLY A 647 -11.64 -0.38 -22.37
CA GLY A 647 -10.18 -0.52 -22.50
C GLY A 647 -9.42 -0.30 -21.19
N GLY A 648 -9.92 0.60 -20.33
CA GLY A 648 -9.32 0.88 -19.02
C GLY A 648 -9.61 -0.21 -18.01
N PHE A 649 -10.88 -0.58 -17.86
CA PHE A 649 -11.25 -1.69 -16.97
C PHE A 649 -10.61 -3.01 -17.41
N GLY A 650 -10.52 -3.26 -18.71
CA GLY A 650 -9.91 -4.48 -19.27
C GLY A 650 -8.46 -4.73 -18.84
N GLN A 651 -7.69 -3.69 -18.49
CA GLN A 651 -6.31 -3.85 -18.00
C GLN A 651 -6.24 -4.47 -16.61
N TYR A 652 -7.24 -4.23 -15.77
CA TYR A 652 -7.25 -4.66 -14.35
C TYR A 652 -8.56 -5.34 -13.95
N MET A 653 -9.31 -5.91 -14.91
CA MET A 653 -10.64 -6.48 -14.64
C MET A 653 -10.60 -7.63 -13.62
N ALA A 654 -9.48 -8.35 -13.54
CA ALA A 654 -9.25 -9.42 -12.55
C ALA A 654 -9.35 -8.92 -11.10
N GLU A 655 -9.10 -7.63 -10.84
CA GLU A 655 -9.26 -7.03 -9.52
C GLU A 655 -10.72 -6.96 -9.07
N PHE A 656 -11.69 -7.19 -9.96
CA PHE A 656 -13.07 -7.37 -9.53
C PHE A 656 -13.21 -8.57 -8.58
N THR A 657 -12.40 -9.62 -8.75
CA THR A 657 -12.33 -10.74 -7.79
C THR A 657 -11.73 -10.32 -6.46
N THR A 658 -10.78 -9.39 -6.45
CA THR A 658 -10.23 -8.78 -5.22
C THR A 658 -11.33 -8.01 -4.49
N ALA A 659 -12.08 -7.17 -5.22
CA ALA A 659 -13.20 -6.43 -4.66
C ALA A 659 -14.27 -7.37 -4.06
N VAL A 660 -14.57 -8.51 -4.70
CA VAL A 660 -15.48 -9.52 -4.15
C VAL A 660 -14.91 -10.16 -2.89
N HIS A 661 -13.64 -10.59 -2.93
CA HIS A 661 -12.99 -11.26 -1.81
C HIS A 661 -13.01 -10.42 -0.52
N TYR A 662 -12.81 -9.11 -0.65
CA TYR A 662 -12.81 -8.17 0.47
C TYR A 662 -14.18 -7.47 0.71
N GLY A 663 -15.24 -7.85 0.00
CA GLY A 663 -16.57 -7.24 0.16
C GLY A 663 -16.61 -5.74 -0.15
N MET A 664 -15.80 -5.27 -1.10
CA MET A 664 -15.67 -3.85 -1.41
C MET A 664 -16.93 -3.32 -2.11
N ALA A 665 -17.73 -2.53 -1.39
CA ALA A 665 -18.95 -1.88 -1.89
C ALA A 665 -18.65 -0.74 -2.88
N ILE A 666 -18.20 -1.11 -4.09
CA ILE A 666 -17.85 -0.20 -5.19
C ILE A 666 -18.88 -0.34 -6.31
N CYS A 667 -19.47 0.78 -6.73
CA CYS A 667 -20.31 0.85 -7.93
C CYS A 667 -19.43 1.21 -9.14
N HIS A 668 -19.10 0.23 -9.97
CA HIS A 668 -18.37 0.44 -11.22
C HIS A 668 -19.33 0.73 -12.38
N VAL A 669 -19.19 1.89 -13.01
CA VAL A 669 -19.95 2.32 -14.19
C VAL A 669 -19.02 2.26 -15.39
N LEU A 670 -19.26 1.31 -16.28
CA LEU A 670 -18.42 1.01 -17.44
C LEU A 670 -19.04 1.55 -18.73
N LEU A 671 -18.32 2.39 -19.46
CA LEU A 671 -18.68 2.80 -20.82
C LEU A 671 -18.07 1.80 -21.81
N ASN A 672 -18.90 0.86 -22.28
CA ASN A 672 -18.51 -0.20 -23.19
C ASN A 672 -18.89 0.15 -24.63
N ASN A 673 -17.93 0.64 -25.39
CA ASN A 673 -18.10 1.01 -26.81
C ASN A 673 -17.27 0.13 -27.76
N ALA A 674 -16.61 -0.91 -27.23
CA ALA A 674 -15.72 -1.81 -27.95
C ALA A 674 -14.61 -1.09 -28.74
N GLU A 675 -14.14 0.05 -28.24
CA GLU A 675 -13.17 0.90 -28.95
C GLU A 675 -12.36 1.79 -27.99
N LEU A 676 -11.06 1.95 -28.25
CA LEU A 676 -10.24 3.05 -27.72
C LEU A 676 -10.66 4.38 -28.37
N GLY A 677 -11.89 4.83 -28.11
CA GLY A 677 -12.56 5.88 -28.87
C GLY A 677 -11.86 7.24 -28.81
N LYS A 678 -11.10 7.50 -27.74
CA LYS A 678 -10.28 8.71 -27.63
C LYS A 678 -9.17 8.72 -28.67
N ILE A 679 -8.51 7.58 -28.85
CA ILE A 679 -7.44 7.40 -29.84
C ILE A 679 -8.03 7.48 -31.25
N SER A 680 -9.18 6.86 -31.50
CA SER A 680 -9.85 6.99 -32.81
C SER A 680 -10.22 8.45 -33.12
N LYS A 681 -10.67 9.22 -32.12
CA LYS A 681 -10.95 10.65 -32.28
C LYS A 681 -9.70 11.45 -32.61
N GLU A 682 -8.56 11.12 -31.99
CA GLU A 682 -7.27 11.76 -32.26
C GLU A 682 -6.71 11.41 -33.64
N GLN A 683 -6.82 10.15 -34.07
CA GLN A 683 -6.46 9.74 -35.43
C GLN A 683 -7.30 10.50 -36.47
N ARG A 684 -8.62 10.59 -36.29
CA ARG A 684 -9.50 11.40 -37.16
C ARG A 684 -9.13 12.89 -37.17
N ALA A 685 -8.86 13.47 -36.00
CA ALA A 685 -8.47 14.88 -35.87
C ALA A 685 -7.10 15.18 -36.50
N GLY A 686 -6.18 14.20 -36.49
CA GLY A 686 -4.90 14.26 -37.19
C GLY A 686 -4.99 13.91 -38.68
N HIS A 687 -6.20 13.69 -39.22
CA HIS A 687 -6.43 13.25 -40.60
C HIS A 687 -5.80 11.90 -40.97
N TRP A 688 -5.59 11.02 -39.98
CA TRP A 688 -5.12 9.66 -40.16
C TRP A 688 -6.28 8.66 -40.30
N PRO A 689 -6.11 7.55 -41.04
CA PRO A 689 -7.04 6.44 -40.99
C PRO A 689 -7.17 5.88 -39.57
N VAL A 690 -8.38 5.47 -39.18
CA VAL A 690 -8.59 4.80 -37.89
C VAL A 690 -8.01 3.38 -37.94
N TRP A 691 -7.05 3.07 -37.07
CA TRP A 691 -6.33 1.79 -37.02
C TRP A 691 -6.04 1.33 -35.59
N GLN A 692 -6.23 0.03 -35.32
CA GLN A 692 -5.92 -0.69 -34.06
C GLN A 692 -6.53 -0.09 -32.79
N THR A 693 -7.75 0.45 -32.89
CA THR A 693 -8.49 0.95 -31.73
C THR A 693 -9.71 0.10 -31.37
N ARG A 694 -10.17 -0.81 -32.24
CA ARG A 694 -11.30 -1.71 -31.96
C ARG A 694 -10.91 -2.75 -30.91
N LEU A 695 -11.77 -2.96 -29.93
CA LEU A 695 -11.62 -3.95 -28.86
C LEU A 695 -12.60 -5.12 -29.05
N ARG A 696 -12.20 -6.29 -28.54
CA ARG A 696 -13.11 -7.43 -28.38
C ARG A 696 -13.26 -7.69 -26.89
N ASN A 697 -14.46 -7.45 -26.38
CA ASN A 697 -14.77 -7.53 -24.96
C ASN A 697 -15.58 -8.80 -24.64
N PRO A 698 -15.46 -9.35 -23.42
CA PRO A 698 -16.46 -10.26 -22.88
C PRO A 698 -17.75 -9.49 -22.54
N ASP A 699 -18.80 -10.20 -22.15
CA ASP A 699 -19.91 -9.59 -21.42
C ASP A 699 -19.42 -9.26 -19.99
N PHE A 700 -19.16 -7.98 -19.72
CA PHE A 700 -18.61 -7.55 -18.43
C PHE A 700 -19.61 -7.70 -17.27
N ALA A 701 -20.91 -7.58 -17.55
CA ALA A 701 -21.94 -7.82 -16.53
C ALA A 701 -22.02 -9.31 -16.18
N ALA A 702 -21.93 -10.21 -17.17
CA ALA A 702 -21.82 -11.64 -16.91
C ALA A 702 -20.52 -12.01 -16.18
N TYR A 703 -19.40 -11.37 -16.56
CA TYR A 703 -18.12 -11.51 -15.86
C TYR A 703 -18.24 -11.13 -14.37
N ALA A 704 -18.81 -9.96 -14.06
CA ALA A 704 -19.01 -9.52 -12.68
C ALA A 704 -19.83 -10.53 -11.85
N LYS A 705 -20.90 -11.10 -12.43
CA LYS A 705 -21.67 -12.19 -11.80
C LYS A 705 -20.82 -13.44 -11.57
N SER A 706 -20.02 -13.84 -12.56
CA SER A 706 -19.16 -15.03 -12.45
C SER A 706 -18.09 -14.88 -11.36
N CYS A 707 -17.66 -13.64 -11.07
CA CYS A 707 -16.76 -13.34 -9.98
C CYS A 707 -17.43 -13.31 -8.60
N GLY A 708 -18.77 -13.31 -8.52
CA GLY A 708 -19.54 -13.23 -7.27
C GLY A 708 -20.08 -11.84 -6.91
N GLY A 709 -19.98 -10.86 -7.81
CA GLY A 709 -20.55 -9.51 -7.62
C GLY A 709 -21.86 -9.30 -8.39
N LEU A 710 -22.42 -8.09 -8.28
CA LEU A 710 -23.58 -7.70 -9.06
C LEU A 710 -23.16 -7.22 -10.46
N GLY A 711 -23.71 -7.81 -11.51
CA GLY A 711 -23.54 -7.33 -12.89
C GLY A 711 -24.86 -6.93 -13.54
N ILE A 712 -24.94 -5.72 -14.08
CA ILE A 712 -26.12 -5.20 -14.79
C ILE A 712 -25.67 -4.68 -16.14
N ARG A 713 -26.21 -5.27 -17.22
CA ARG A 713 -26.00 -4.78 -18.58
C ARG A 713 -27.10 -3.79 -18.96
N VAL A 714 -26.73 -2.66 -19.55
CA VAL A 714 -27.61 -1.56 -19.92
C VAL A 714 -27.43 -1.28 -21.41
N GLU A 715 -28.48 -1.50 -22.18
CA GLU A 715 -28.47 -1.32 -23.65
C GLU A 715 -29.42 -0.23 -24.12
N LYS A 716 -30.33 0.21 -23.24
CA LYS A 716 -31.31 1.26 -23.52
C LYS A 716 -31.31 2.33 -22.42
N THR A 717 -31.55 3.57 -22.81
CA THR A 717 -31.54 4.73 -21.91
C THR A 717 -32.48 4.57 -20.72
N GLU A 718 -33.67 4.00 -20.91
CA GLU A 718 -34.69 3.89 -19.85
C GLU A 718 -34.28 2.93 -18.73
N GLN A 719 -33.30 2.06 -18.98
CA GLN A 719 -32.78 1.09 -17.99
C GLN A 719 -31.76 1.73 -17.04
N LEU A 720 -31.21 2.89 -17.38
CA LEU A 720 -30.01 3.42 -16.76
C LEU A 720 -30.23 3.87 -15.31
N GLY A 721 -31.32 4.60 -15.04
CA GLY A 721 -31.65 5.07 -13.69
C GLY A 721 -31.83 3.92 -12.70
N ASP A 722 -32.60 2.90 -13.09
CA ASP A 722 -32.83 1.71 -12.27
C ASP A 722 -31.55 0.88 -12.06
N ALA A 723 -30.70 0.78 -13.09
CA ALA A 723 -29.42 0.07 -13.00
C ALA A 723 -28.48 0.75 -12.00
N LEU A 724 -28.31 2.08 -12.10
CA LEU A 724 -27.47 2.86 -11.18
C LEU A 724 -28.00 2.79 -9.74
N LYS A 725 -29.32 2.95 -9.56
CA LYS A 725 -29.95 2.83 -8.23
C LYS A 725 -29.68 1.48 -7.58
N ARG A 726 -29.86 0.39 -8.34
CA ARG A 726 -29.60 -0.98 -7.85
C ARG A 726 -28.13 -1.20 -7.52
N ALA A 727 -27.21 -0.72 -8.37
CA ALA A 727 -25.77 -0.87 -8.17
C ALA A 727 -25.27 -0.08 -6.95
N LEU A 728 -25.73 1.16 -6.74
CA LEU A 728 -25.36 1.99 -5.60
C LEU A 728 -25.91 1.46 -4.26
N ALA A 729 -27.06 0.79 -4.30
CA ALA A 729 -27.69 0.17 -3.14
C ALA A 729 -27.12 -1.22 -2.79
N TYR A 730 -26.36 -1.84 -3.70
CA TYR A 730 -25.79 -3.17 -3.48
C TYR A 730 -24.68 -3.13 -2.41
N ASP A 731 -24.71 -4.07 -1.47
CA ASP A 731 -23.74 -4.19 -0.39
C ASP A 731 -22.59 -5.12 -0.81
N GLY A 732 -21.82 -4.65 -1.78
CA GLY A 732 -20.72 -5.37 -2.40
C GLY A 732 -20.32 -4.75 -3.74
N PRO A 733 -19.37 -5.35 -4.48
CA PRO A 733 -18.96 -4.82 -5.77
C PRO A 733 -20.06 -5.01 -6.82
N ALA A 734 -20.41 -3.91 -7.49
CA ALA A 734 -21.38 -3.88 -8.57
C ALA A 734 -20.77 -3.32 -9.84
N LEU A 735 -21.17 -3.85 -11.01
CA LEU A 735 -20.77 -3.39 -12.32
C LEU A 735 -22.01 -3.09 -13.17
N VAL A 736 -22.11 -1.85 -13.66
CA VAL A 736 -23.08 -1.40 -14.64
C VAL A 736 -22.38 -1.27 -15.99
N ASP A 737 -22.59 -2.26 -16.86
CA ASP A 737 -22.02 -2.34 -18.22
C ASP A 737 -22.93 -1.59 -19.19
N VAL A 738 -22.56 -0.34 -19.52
CA VAL A 738 -23.34 0.55 -20.38
C VAL A 738 -22.82 0.42 -21.81
N VAL A 739 -23.63 -0.15 -22.70
CA VAL A 739 -23.33 -0.17 -24.14
C VAL A 739 -23.42 1.25 -24.67
N ALA A 740 -22.28 1.84 -25.01
CA ALA A 740 -22.14 3.26 -25.34
C ALA A 740 -21.80 3.47 -26.83
N ASP A 741 -22.32 4.54 -27.44
CA ASP A 741 -21.93 4.92 -28.80
C ASP A 741 -20.62 5.71 -28.78
N VAL A 742 -19.59 5.20 -29.44
CA VAL A 742 -18.25 5.81 -29.54
C VAL A 742 -18.23 7.21 -30.17
N GLU A 743 -19.18 7.53 -31.04
CA GLU A 743 -19.29 8.84 -31.71
C GLU A 743 -20.14 9.85 -30.95
N LEU A 744 -20.95 9.40 -29.98
CA LEU A 744 -21.77 10.24 -29.12
C LEU A 744 -21.15 10.36 -27.72
N ILE A 745 -19.84 10.61 -27.69
CA ILE A 745 -19.07 10.82 -26.46
C ILE A 745 -18.69 12.29 -26.25
#